data_AF-A0A534JDC5-F1
#
_entry.id   AF-A0A534JDC5-F1
#
_cell.length_a   1.000
_cell.length_b   1.000
_cell.length_c   1.000
_cell.angle_alpha   90.00
_cell.angle_beta   90.00
_cell.angle_gamma   90.00
#
_symmetry.space_group_name_H-M   'P 1'
#
loop_
_entity.id
_entity.type
_entity.pdbx_description
1 polymer ?
#
loop_
_entity_poly.entity_id
_entity_poly.type
_entity_poly.pdbx_seq_one_letter_code
_entity_poly.pdbx_strand_id
1 'polypeptide(L)'
;MFSRRRRVLLLAVLVGLSVVNLIDRAEAQTGSVRVATDLQLIGLGRLGGGGHVTWTLTGEEARALRTKILGLFDEYPRIPQGFGYAGTGNQRVGLLNDGVLQAVEANNYTDILEKQLEAGTGIQVRYVRLPAADILERGLNVDRSTDGLVGTTKNSTERLEIRFIFNAETLSENWRFRFSDVVLANALHTVFDLSQATGRWILDPWWPLLRENGWQPVGMTDGLTALWHGNVSTITGNDPTRGRYDNATASTARTYTEPSVAATDLRFAHWANVSFRYLGGVSDAGDSLRLQASTVPPFNVWTDLAPEGGVAALPNTPAWRSVRYNVTAFAGEKVRFRLNFTSNATGNSASGFFVRDFAINAPSRFVGTIESSESDFLVGTSSFQDFDLYTGRAHLLRTPAGEVLLYGSAYNASSPPLDSTRLRGFDALENPQVLFVLLIVAAYLTSWLQDVVFLRFRTRHPMKYRGGAVRMKWLSWVVRAFIILYIVFYFVPSFFVLFGAANAFITGPIFWAFSVSSTVGLTFFTWFLYERQAKLIPPEEAAAEEAVIVAPHPDEVTEAPPPPPPDVETLLRPGLSTCAHCAKEIADPRDSLKCLCGQVYHRTCAAEMRTCPNCQRTLEVPAPSDRRMVTTTCSSCGEIQVVAETADLMQTRCEACGALMKDIETGYNYLVVAPENDLALEWFHSIAKRHVPGLAMSTTFPDKLRKQYGFEGVDLYWLTDTETSPKAIDPKRIDFEMMRALSNFIKKTKGGAVLLDGLEYLIVENSFERVLKLIKKVNDLASVHEVTFIVPVTAGSLGSDELTLLRKEFDRVIETSGRASPLPPRP
;
A
#
# COMPACT_ATOMS: atom_id res chain seq x y z
N MET A 1 14.66 -1.92 33.67
CA MET A 1 15.84 -2.55 33.02
C MET A 1 15.46 -3.92 32.45
N PHE A 2 15.33 -4.05 31.13
CA PHE A 2 14.98 -5.34 30.49
C PHE A 2 16.14 -6.35 30.56
N SER A 3 15.83 -7.63 30.77
CA SER A 3 16.80 -8.74 30.87
C SER A 3 17.57 -8.94 29.56
N ARG A 4 18.81 -9.43 29.66
CA ARG A 4 19.76 -9.61 28.53
C ARG A 4 19.15 -10.35 27.33
N ARG A 5 18.26 -11.32 27.58
CA ARG A 5 17.54 -12.08 26.53
C ARG A 5 16.42 -11.29 25.85
N ARG A 6 15.67 -10.46 26.59
CA ARG A 6 14.66 -9.56 26.01
C ARG A 6 15.29 -8.48 25.16
N ARG A 7 16.48 -7.99 25.54
CA ARG A 7 17.26 -7.05 24.71
C ARG A 7 17.70 -7.66 23.40
N VAL A 8 18.10 -8.94 23.37
CA VAL A 8 18.49 -9.62 22.12
C VAL A 8 17.31 -9.83 21.19
N LEU A 9 16.12 -10.19 21.71
CA LEU A 9 14.92 -10.34 20.89
C LEU A 9 14.41 -8.99 20.38
N LEU A 10 14.41 -7.95 21.22
CA LEU A 10 14.10 -6.59 20.79
C LEU A 10 15.12 -6.06 19.79
N LEU A 11 16.42 -6.35 19.99
CA LEU A 11 17.45 -6.00 19.00
C LEU A 11 17.22 -6.76 17.69
N ALA A 12 16.88 -8.04 17.70
CA ALA A 12 16.64 -8.79 16.46
C ALA A 12 15.41 -8.28 15.71
N VAL A 13 14.34 -7.89 16.42
CA VAL A 13 13.15 -7.28 15.83
C VAL A 13 13.42 -5.86 15.34
N LEU A 14 14.16 -5.04 16.11
CA LEU A 14 14.60 -3.70 15.71
C LEU A 14 15.59 -3.76 14.54
N VAL A 15 16.49 -4.74 14.51
CA VAL A 15 17.42 -4.99 13.41
C VAL A 15 16.65 -5.45 12.19
N GLY A 16 15.70 -6.37 12.32
CA GLY A 16 14.80 -6.77 11.22
C GLY A 16 14.00 -5.60 10.66
N LEU A 17 13.41 -4.76 11.51
CA LEU A 17 12.72 -3.51 11.11
C LEU A 17 13.66 -2.48 10.48
N SER A 18 14.91 -2.41 10.93
CA SER A 18 15.93 -1.54 10.33
C SER A 18 16.47 -2.06 8.99
N VAL A 19 16.53 -3.38 8.79
CA VAL A 19 16.93 -4.03 7.53
C VAL A 19 15.84 -3.88 6.46
N VAL A 20 14.56 -3.93 6.87
CA VAL A 20 13.42 -3.60 5.99
C VAL A 20 13.48 -2.13 5.55
N ASN A 21 13.89 -1.21 6.43
CA ASN A 21 14.14 0.21 6.08
C ASN A 21 15.40 0.44 5.22
N LEU A 22 16.32 -0.53 5.13
CA LEU A 22 17.59 -0.41 4.42
C LEU A 22 17.48 -0.60 2.90
N ILE A 23 16.41 -1.26 2.44
CA ILE A 23 16.14 -1.43 1.00
C ILE A 23 15.61 -0.11 0.40
N ASP A 24 14.94 0.70 1.21
CA ASP A 24 14.25 1.91 0.76
C ASP A 24 15.17 3.15 0.63
N ARG A 25 16.34 3.13 1.28
CA ARG A 25 17.24 4.30 1.44
C ARG A 25 18.62 4.18 0.80
N ALA A 26 18.81 3.31 -0.20
CA ALA A 26 19.98 3.45 -1.06
C ALA A 26 19.77 4.71 -1.92
N GLU A 27 20.49 5.79 -1.64
CA GLU A 27 20.64 6.88 -2.61
C GLU A 27 21.09 6.25 -3.94
N ALA A 28 20.42 6.61 -5.04
CA ALA A 28 20.75 6.10 -6.36
C ALA A 28 22.26 6.27 -6.58
N GLN A 29 22.98 5.19 -6.91
CA GLN A 29 24.40 5.31 -7.16
C GLN A 29 24.65 6.29 -8.30
N THR A 30 25.73 7.05 -8.23
CA THR A 30 26.07 8.03 -9.27
C THR A 30 26.19 7.32 -10.63
N GLY A 31 25.32 7.67 -11.58
CA GLY A 31 25.30 7.06 -12.92
C GLY A 31 24.38 5.84 -13.07
N SER A 32 23.40 5.68 -12.20
CA SER A 32 22.29 4.71 -12.37
C SER A 32 20.94 5.41 -12.46
N VAL A 33 19.93 4.65 -12.90
CA VAL A 33 18.52 5.03 -12.81
C VAL A 33 17.86 4.16 -11.75
N ARG A 34 17.39 4.77 -10.67
CA ARG A 34 16.56 4.09 -9.68
C ARG A 34 15.10 4.16 -10.12
N VAL A 35 14.48 3.00 -10.25
CA VAL A 35 13.04 2.86 -10.51
C VAL A 35 12.40 2.32 -9.25
N ALA A 36 11.61 3.15 -8.60
CA ALA A 36 10.85 2.77 -7.42
C ALA A 36 9.36 2.65 -7.77
N THR A 37 8.74 1.53 -7.44
CA THR A 37 7.30 1.33 -7.64
C THR A 37 6.63 0.91 -6.35
N ASP A 38 5.55 1.60 -6.00
CA ASP A 38 4.70 1.30 -4.84
C ASP A 38 3.31 0.92 -5.34
N LEU A 39 2.96 -0.36 -5.31
CA LEU A 39 1.67 -0.87 -5.76
C LEU A 39 0.75 -1.16 -4.57
N GLN A 40 -0.50 -0.69 -4.64
CA GLN A 40 -1.55 -1.03 -3.68
C GLN A 40 -2.73 -1.63 -4.43
N LEU A 41 -2.94 -2.93 -4.27
CA LEU A 41 -3.91 -3.72 -5.03
C LEU A 41 -4.89 -4.39 -4.09
N ILE A 42 -6.19 -4.26 -4.39
CA ILE A 42 -7.27 -4.75 -3.53
C ILE A 42 -8.25 -5.58 -4.37
N GLY A 43 -8.71 -6.73 -3.85
CA GLY A 43 -9.74 -7.54 -4.48
C GLY A 43 -9.77 -9.00 -4.02
N LEU A 44 -10.79 -9.76 -4.45
CA LEU A 44 -10.97 -11.18 -4.07
C LEU A 44 -10.64 -12.17 -5.21
N GLY A 45 -10.26 -11.67 -6.38
CA GLY A 45 -9.87 -12.45 -7.56
C GLY A 45 -8.87 -11.64 -8.37
N ARG A 46 -9.34 -10.99 -9.44
CA ARG A 46 -8.59 -9.87 -10.04
C ARG A 46 -8.48 -8.72 -9.04
N LEU A 47 -7.27 -8.22 -8.89
CA LEU A 47 -6.97 -7.12 -8.00
C LEU A 47 -6.85 -5.84 -8.83
N GLY A 48 -7.49 -4.78 -8.35
CA GLY A 48 -7.40 -3.45 -8.90
C GLY A 48 -6.94 -2.47 -7.84
N GLY A 49 -6.37 -1.36 -8.26
CA GLY A 49 -5.95 -0.30 -7.36
C GLY A 49 -5.07 0.68 -8.10
N GLY A 50 -4.00 1.10 -7.45
CA GLY A 50 -3.09 2.09 -8.01
C GLY A 50 -1.77 2.12 -7.26
N GLY A 51 -0.97 3.12 -7.59
CA GLY A 51 0.37 3.19 -7.06
C GLY A 51 1.15 4.41 -7.52
N HIS A 52 2.41 4.41 -7.15
CA HIS A 52 3.37 5.41 -7.59
C HIS A 52 4.50 4.74 -8.36
N VAL A 53 5.01 5.44 -9.36
CA VAL A 53 6.31 5.16 -9.97
C VAL A 53 7.16 6.40 -9.80
N THR A 54 8.37 6.21 -9.30
CA THR A 54 9.36 7.26 -9.15
C THR A 54 10.62 6.85 -9.87
N TRP A 55 11.06 7.67 -10.82
CA TRP A 55 12.37 7.54 -11.43
C TRP A 55 13.29 8.58 -10.81
N THR A 56 14.42 8.13 -10.27
CA THR A 56 15.49 9.00 -9.80
C THR A 56 16.72 8.75 -10.65
N LEU A 57 17.16 9.76 -11.40
CA LEU A 57 18.36 9.71 -12.22
C LEU A 57 19.44 10.63 -11.63
N THR A 58 20.69 10.18 -11.68
CA THR A 58 21.84 10.96 -11.21
C THR A 58 22.98 10.93 -12.24
N GLY A 59 23.90 11.88 -12.13
CA GLY A 59 25.12 11.90 -12.95
C GLY A 59 24.87 11.93 -14.46
N GLU A 60 25.51 11.03 -15.19
CA GLU A 60 25.43 10.98 -16.66
C GLU A 60 24.03 10.63 -17.18
N GLU A 61 23.25 9.83 -16.45
CA GLU A 61 21.90 9.42 -16.87
C GLU A 61 20.92 10.60 -16.80
N ALA A 62 20.99 11.40 -15.74
CA ALA A 62 20.22 12.64 -15.64
C ALA A 62 20.60 13.62 -16.76
N ARG A 63 21.90 13.78 -17.03
CA ARG A 63 22.40 14.60 -18.15
C ARG A 63 21.91 14.09 -19.50
N ALA A 64 21.95 12.77 -19.74
CA ALA A 64 21.52 12.16 -20.98
C ALA A 64 20.03 12.43 -21.23
N LEU A 65 19.18 12.24 -20.21
CA LEU A 65 17.76 12.52 -20.33
C LEU A 65 17.47 14.02 -20.57
N ARG A 66 18.09 14.93 -19.79
CA ARG A 66 17.97 16.40 -20.03
C ARG A 66 18.40 16.79 -21.44
N THR A 67 19.48 16.20 -21.95
CA THR A 67 19.97 16.47 -23.31
C THR A 67 18.93 16.06 -24.37
N LYS A 68 18.28 14.92 -24.19
CA LYS A 68 17.20 14.47 -25.08
C LYS A 68 15.98 15.40 -25.00
N ILE A 69 15.57 15.79 -23.78
CA ILE A 69 14.43 16.69 -23.58
C ILE A 69 14.71 18.06 -24.24
N LEU A 70 15.86 18.68 -23.97
CA LEU A 70 16.27 19.93 -24.62
C LEU A 70 16.29 19.78 -26.16
N GLY A 71 16.87 18.69 -26.65
CA GLY A 71 16.96 18.47 -28.10
C GLY A 71 15.61 18.34 -28.81
N LEU A 72 14.57 17.84 -28.14
CA LEU A 72 13.25 17.65 -28.77
C LEU A 72 12.24 18.77 -28.43
N PHE A 73 12.27 19.28 -27.20
CA PHE A 73 11.28 20.21 -26.66
C PHE A 73 11.74 21.67 -26.68
N ASP A 74 13.04 21.95 -26.56
CA ASP A 74 13.60 23.32 -26.59
C ASP A 74 14.08 23.72 -28.01
N GLU A 75 14.80 22.83 -28.72
CA GLU A 75 15.33 23.15 -30.07
C GLU A 75 14.22 23.31 -31.14
N TYR A 76 13.09 22.61 -30.98
CA TYR A 76 12.02 22.60 -31.97
C TYR A 76 10.75 23.30 -31.47
N PRO A 77 10.16 24.24 -32.25
CA PRO A 77 8.88 24.87 -31.91
C PRO A 77 7.72 23.86 -31.86
N ARG A 78 7.82 22.80 -32.67
CA ARG A 78 6.88 21.68 -32.72
C ARG A 78 7.67 20.40 -32.89
N ILE A 79 7.22 19.31 -32.27
CA ILE A 79 7.84 18.00 -32.39
C ILE A 79 7.96 17.63 -33.88
N PRO A 80 9.18 17.32 -34.40
CA PRO A 80 9.38 16.98 -35.79
C PRO A 80 8.61 15.72 -36.21
N GLN A 81 8.31 15.62 -37.50
CA GLN A 81 7.66 14.44 -38.08
C GLN A 81 8.57 13.21 -38.00
N GLY A 82 7.96 12.05 -37.76
CA GLY A 82 8.65 10.78 -37.51
C GLY A 82 8.81 10.44 -36.02
N PHE A 83 8.73 11.40 -35.10
CA PHE A 83 8.62 11.14 -33.67
C PHE A 83 7.17 10.87 -33.23
N GLY A 84 7.01 10.19 -32.10
CA GLY A 84 5.71 10.13 -31.42
C GLY A 84 5.18 11.54 -31.14
N TYR A 85 3.88 11.79 -31.41
CA TYR A 85 3.21 13.08 -31.21
C TYR A 85 3.73 14.25 -32.06
N ALA A 86 4.27 13.96 -33.25
CA ALA A 86 4.67 14.96 -34.23
C ALA A 86 3.62 16.06 -34.47
N GLY A 87 4.07 17.30 -34.62
CA GLY A 87 3.22 18.48 -34.85
C GLY A 87 2.67 19.14 -33.58
N THR A 88 2.79 18.48 -32.41
CA THR A 88 2.49 19.06 -31.10
C THR A 88 3.43 20.22 -30.82
N GLY A 89 2.88 21.36 -30.39
CA GLY A 89 3.66 22.57 -30.09
C GLY A 89 4.32 22.49 -28.72
N ASN A 90 5.57 22.92 -28.64
CA ASN A 90 6.35 22.86 -27.41
C ASN A 90 6.31 24.18 -26.63
N GLN A 91 6.57 25.31 -27.29
CA GLN A 91 6.85 26.59 -26.61
C GLN A 91 6.54 27.81 -27.50
N ARG A 92 6.55 29.02 -26.91
CA ARG A 92 6.48 30.29 -27.66
C ARG A 92 7.86 30.59 -28.28
N VAL A 93 7.87 31.14 -29.49
CA VAL A 93 9.07 31.32 -30.34
C VAL A 93 10.24 32.07 -29.66
N GLY A 94 10.00 32.90 -28.64
CA GLY A 94 11.02 33.69 -27.95
C GLY A 94 11.82 32.99 -26.85
N LEU A 95 11.43 31.78 -26.44
CA LEU A 95 12.16 30.96 -25.44
C LEU A 95 12.71 29.66 -26.05
N LEU A 96 12.71 29.54 -27.38
CA LEU A 96 13.24 28.37 -28.07
C LEU A 96 14.77 28.42 -28.14
N ASN A 97 15.38 27.26 -27.93
CA ASN A 97 16.82 27.03 -28.02
C ASN A 97 17.63 27.92 -27.06
N ASP A 98 17.08 28.17 -25.87
CA ASP A 98 17.77 28.91 -24.80
C ASP A 98 18.71 28.00 -23.98
N GLY A 99 18.61 26.68 -24.16
CA GLY A 99 19.42 25.67 -23.49
C GLY A 99 19.04 25.43 -22.03
N VAL A 100 17.91 25.98 -21.57
CA VAL A 100 17.37 25.87 -20.21
C VAL A 100 15.99 25.22 -20.28
N LEU A 101 15.80 24.12 -19.56
CA LEU A 101 14.52 23.43 -19.51
C LEU A 101 13.48 24.27 -18.79
N GLN A 102 12.53 24.80 -19.55
CA GLN A 102 11.44 25.60 -19.00
C GLN A 102 10.31 24.71 -18.46
N ALA A 103 9.45 25.29 -17.62
CA ALA A 103 8.30 24.57 -17.06
C ALA A 103 7.38 23.99 -18.15
N VAL A 104 7.20 24.70 -19.25
CA VAL A 104 6.35 24.26 -20.37
C VAL A 104 6.95 23.04 -21.09
N GLU A 105 8.27 23.02 -21.32
CA GLU A 105 8.96 21.88 -21.94
C GLU A 105 8.93 20.65 -21.04
N ALA A 106 9.21 20.83 -19.75
CA ALA A 106 9.14 19.75 -18.77
C ALA A 106 7.74 19.14 -18.72
N ASN A 107 6.70 19.99 -18.66
CA ASN A 107 5.31 19.56 -18.65
C ASN A 107 4.94 18.80 -19.93
N ASN A 108 5.28 19.31 -21.11
CA ASN A 108 4.99 18.65 -22.39
C ASN A 108 5.66 17.28 -22.49
N TYR A 109 6.92 17.16 -22.05
CA TYR A 109 7.61 15.88 -21.98
C TYR A 109 6.88 14.92 -21.04
N THR A 110 6.53 15.34 -19.83
CA THR A 110 5.82 14.48 -18.87
C THR A 110 4.40 14.13 -19.29
N ASP A 111 3.68 15.01 -19.98
CA ASP A 111 2.35 14.75 -20.53
C ASP A 111 2.41 13.65 -21.59
N ILE A 112 3.44 13.70 -22.45
CA ILE A 112 3.65 12.67 -23.46
C ILE A 112 4.09 11.36 -22.81
N LEU A 113 4.97 11.42 -21.82
CA LEU A 113 5.41 10.25 -21.07
C LEU A 113 4.23 9.55 -20.38
N GLU A 114 3.36 10.29 -19.72
CA GLU A 114 2.13 9.75 -19.11
C GLU A 114 1.25 9.10 -20.17
N LYS A 115 0.95 9.78 -21.29
CA LYS A 115 0.19 9.19 -22.40
C LYS A 115 0.83 7.92 -22.96
N GLN A 116 2.16 7.80 -22.94
CA GLN A 116 2.87 6.57 -23.34
C GLN A 116 2.69 5.44 -22.33
N LEU A 117 2.70 5.74 -21.03
CA LEU A 117 2.43 4.75 -19.98
C LEU A 117 0.98 4.25 -20.05
N GLU A 118 0.05 5.13 -20.42
CA GLU A 118 -1.39 4.85 -20.49
C GLU A 118 -1.87 4.36 -21.87
N ALA A 119 -0.98 4.32 -22.87
CA ALA A 119 -1.36 4.09 -24.27
C ALA A 119 -2.14 2.79 -24.51
N GLY A 120 -3.20 2.85 -25.32
CA GLY A 120 -4.02 1.70 -25.68
C GLY A 120 -4.80 1.15 -24.49
N THR A 121 -4.40 -0.01 -23.96
CA THR A 121 -4.96 -0.55 -22.71
C THR A 121 -4.08 -0.27 -21.49
N GLY A 122 -2.97 0.46 -21.66
CA GLY A 122 -1.95 0.62 -20.64
C GLY A 122 -0.75 -0.31 -20.83
N ILE A 123 0.44 0.12 -20.40
CA ILE A 123 1.64 -0.71 -20.44
C ILE A 123 1.54 -1.88 -19.46
N GLN A 124 2.13 -3.01 -19.83
CA GLN A 124 2.23 -4.17 -18.96
C GLN A 124 3.55 -4.13 -18.18
N VAL A 125 3.45 -4.13 -16.85
CA VAL A 125 4.59 -4.17 -15.93
C VAL A 125 4.41 -5.35 -15.00
N ARG A 126 5.36 -6.28 -15.01
CA ARG A 126 5.33 -7.50 -14.17
C ARG A 126 4.03 -8.31 -14.36
N TYR A 127 3.12 -8.23 -13.38
CA TYR A 127 1.83 -8.92 -13.32
C TYR A 127 0.63 -7.98 -13.40
N VAL A 128 0.88 -6.66 -13.52
CA VAL A 128 -0.15 -5.63 -13.65
C VAL A 128 -0.13 -4.98 -15.04
N ARG A 129 -1.25 -4.41 -15.39
CA ARG A 129 -1.39 -3.45 -16.47
C ARG A 129 -1.64 -2.08 -15.84
N LEU A 130 -1.04 -1.04 -16.43
CA LEU A 130 -1.20 0.35 -16.01
C LEU A 130 -2.18 1.08 -16.94
N PRO A 131 -3.51 0.91 -16.79
CA PRO A 131 -4.47 1.62 -17.63
C PRO A 131 -4.42 3.13 -17.39
N ALA A 132 -5.09 3.88 -18.26
CA ALA A 132 -5.30 5.32 -18.06
C ALA A 132 -5.88 5.60 -16.67
N ALA A 133 -5.31 6.60 -15.98
CA ALA A 133 -5.80 6.98 -14.67
C ALA A 133 -7.18 7.64 -14.77
N ASP A 134 -8.23 6.96 -14.31
CA ASP A 134 -9.60 7.51 -14.16
C ASP A 134 -9.65 8.77 -13.26
N ILE A 135 -8.56 9.09 -12.57
CA ILE A 135 -8.40 10.27 -11.71
C ILE A 135 -8.39 11.57 -12.55
N LEU A 136 -8.11 11.48 -13.86
CA LEU A 136 -8.23 12.60 -14.80
C LEU A 136 -9.70 13.04 -15.03
N GLU A 137 -10.70 12.23 -14.68
CA GLU A 137 -12.12 12.62 -14.81
C GLU A 137 -12.65 13.45 -13.63
N ARG A 138 -11.89 13.60 -12.52
CA ARG A 138 -12.34 14.32 -11.31
C ARG A 138 -11.68 15.67 -11.05
N GLY A 139 -10.81 16.15 -11.95
CA GLY A 139 -10.22 17.50 -11.85
C GLY A 139 -9.31 17.71 -10.64
N LEU A 140 -8.78 16.64 -10.05
CA LEU A 140 -7.74 16.69 -9.03
C LEU A 140 -6.39 16.76 -9.74
N ASN A 141 -5.59 17.80 -9.47
CA ASN A 141 -4.20 17.82 -9.93
C ASN A 141 -3.46 16.65 -9.29
N VAL A 142 -3.07 15.68 -10.12
CA VAL A 142 -2.13 14.63 -9.71
C VAL A 142 -0.80 15.32 -9.42
N ASP A 143 -0.24 15.13 -8.22
CA ASP A 143 1.09 15.61 -7.87
C ASP A 143 2.12 14.92 -8.78
N ARG A 144 2.45 15.57 -9.90
CA ARG A 144 3.56 15.21 -10.77
C ARG A 144 4.78 15.94 -10.26
N SER A 145 5.80 15.20 -9.85
CA SER A 145 7.11 15.79 -9.55
C SER A 145 7.93 15.84 -10.84
N THR A 146 8.46 17.01 -11.16
CA THR A 146 9.48 17.24 -12.19
C THR A 146 10.74 17.84 -11.56
N ASP A 147 11.06 17.40 -10.35
CA ASP A 147 12.18 17.94 -9.58
C ASP A 147 13.49 17.75 -10.36
N GLY A 148 14.26 18.82 -10.47
CA GLY A 148 15.48 18.85 -11.29
C GLY A 148 15.28 18.85 -12.81
N LEU A 149 14.05 19.05 -13.35
CA LEU A 149 13.85 19.41 -14.76
C LEU A 149 13.84 20.93 -14.96
N VAL A 150 12.93 21.64 -14.29
CA VAL A 150 12.67 23.06 -14.55
C VAL A 150 13.83 23.94 -14.09
N GLY A 151 14.26 24.86 -14.95
CA GLY A 151 15.40 25.77 -14.71
C GLY A 151 16.78 25.11 -14.88
N THR A 152 16.84 23.86 -15.36
CA THR A 152 18.10 23.13 -15.51
C THR A 152 18.63 23.15 -16.93
N THR A 153 19.93 22.97 -17.10
CA THR A 153 20.60 22.84 -18.41
C THR A 153 21.11 21.42 -18.60
N LYS A 154 21.60 21.09 -19.79
CA LYS A 154 22.28 19.80 -20.04
C LYS A 154 23.46 19.52 -19.08
N ASN A 155 24.08 20.54 -18.50
CA ASN A 155 25.24 20.39 -17.61
C ASN A 155 24.87 20.49 -16.11
N SER A 156 23.59 20.63 -15.77
CA SER A 156 23.15 20.67 -14.38
C SER A 156 23.46 19.35 -13.67
N THR A 157 24.04 19.44 -12.48
CA THR A 157 24.44 18.28 -11.65
C THR A 157 23.37 17.84 -10.66
N GLU A 158 22.27 18.57 -10.59
CA GLU A 158 21.13 18.25 -9.72
C GLU A 158 20.55 16.89 -10.08
N ARG A 159 20.10 16.15 -9.05
CA ARG A 159 19.35 14.91 -9.26
C ARG A 159 18.07 15.20 -10.05
N LEU A 160 17.63 14.23 -10.81
CA LEU A 160 16.40 14.32 -11.59
C LEU A 160 15.39 13.34 -11.01
N GLU A 161 14.22 13.83 -10.60
CA GLU A 161 13.15 12.99 -10.07
C GLU A 161 11.86 13.22 -10.85
N ILE A 162 11.33 12.14 -11.43
CA ILE A 162 10.03 12.13 -12.09
C ILE A 162 9.14 11.18 -11.31
N ARG A 163 7.97 11.64 -10.87
CA ARG A 163 7.00 10.82 -10.14
C ARG A 163 5.63 10.88 -10.78
N PHE A 164 5.02 9.72 -11.01
CA PHE A 164 3.62 9.59 -11.42
C PHE A 164 2.82 8.74 -10.45
N ILE A 165 1.53 9.06 -10.39
CA ILE A 165 0.50 8.20 -9.83
C ILE A 165 -0.14 7.47 -11.00
N PHE A 166 -0.43 6.18 -10.83
CA PHE A 166 -1.10 5.38 -11.86
C PHE A 166 -2.15 4.45 -11.24
N ASN A 167 -3.10 4.03 -12.07
CA ASN A 167 -3.98 2.91 -11.75
C ASN A 167 -3.32 1.60 -12.18
N ALA A 168 -3.63 0.51 -11.49
CA ALA A 168 -3.11 -0.81 -11.81
C ALA A 168 -4.19 -1.89 -11.68
N GLU A 169 -4.19 -2.82 -12.63
CA GLU A 169 -5.03 -4.02 -12.59
C GLU A 169 -4.19 -5.26 -12.88
N THR A 170 -4.41 -6.34 -12.13
CA THR A 170 -3.75 -7.63 -12.40
C THR A 170 -4.17 -8.21 -13.75
N LEU A 171 -3.22 -8.69 -14.53
CA LEU A 171 -3.48 -9.27 -15.86
C LEU A 171 -4.35 -10.53 -15.79
N SER A 172 -4.11 -11.35 -14.77
CA SER A 172 -4.72 -12.66 -14.56
C SER A 172 -4.60 -13.03 -13.08
N GLU A 173 -5.50 -13.88 -12.60
CA GLU A 173 -5.41 -14.50 -11.28
C GLU A 173 -4.26 -15.50 -11.19
N ASN A 174 -3.65 -15.88 -12.30
CA ASN A 174 -2.48 -16.75 -12.32
C ASN A 174 -1.48 -16.23 -13.34
N TRP A 175 -0.37 -15.68 -12.84
CA TRP A 175 0.62 -15.04 -13.68
C TRP A 175 2.02 -15.20 -13.11
N ARG A 176 2.96 -15.68 -13.93
CA ARG A 176 4.38 -15.74 -13.58
C ARG A 176 5.08 -14.56 -14.22
N PHE A 177 5.84 -13.81 -13.43
CA PHE A 177 6.56 -12.63 -13.90
C PHE A 177 8.01 -12.63 -13.40
N ARG A 178 8.84 -11.85 -14.10
CA ARG A 178 10.21 -11.54 -13.68
C ARG A 178 10.24 -10.17 -13.04
N PHE A 179 11.12 -10.02 -12.05
CA PHE A 179 11.38 -8.73 -11.41
C PHE A 179 12.25 -7.89 -12.35
N SER A 180 11.60 -7.13 -13.24
CA SER A 180 12.31 -6.33 -14.25
C SER A 180 11.57 -5.03 -14.56
N ASP A 181 12.23 -3.92 -14.24
CA ASP A 181 11.79 -2.56 -14.53
C ASP A 181 12.34 -2.01 -15.85
N VAL A 182 12.86 -2.87 -16.73
CA VAL A 182 13.37 -2.44 -18.05
C VAL A 182 12.29 -1.72 -18.86
N VAL A 183 11.03 -2.14 -18.75
CA VAL A 183 9.90 -1.48 -19.41
C VAL A 183 9.71 -0.06 -18.88
N LEU A 184 9.75 0.13 -17.56
CA LEU A 184 9.61 1.44 -16.93
C LEU A 184 10.81 2.34 -17.18
N ALA A 185 12.04 1.81 -17.16
CA ALA A 185 13.24 2.57 -17.51
C ALA A 185 13.22 2.99 -18.98
N ASN A 186 12.78 2.11 -19.88
CA ASN A 186 12.63 2.44 -21.30
C ASN A 186 11.56 3.50 -21.55
N ALA A 187 10.48 3.55 -20.75
CA ALA A 187 9.40 4.50 -20.93
C ALA A 187 9.89 5.97 -20.93
N LEU A 188 10.87 6.31 -20.08
CA LEU A 188 11.51 7.64 -20.08
C LEU A 188 12.14 8.00 -21.44
N HIS A 189 12.49 6.99 -22.24
CA HIS A 189 13.14 7.18 -23.53
C HIS A 189 12.22 6.92 -24.72
N THR A 190 11.16 6.12 -24.59
CA THR A 190 10.24 5.82 -25.71
C THR A 190 9.55 7.06 -26.27
N VAL A 191 9.46 8.15 -25.48
CA VAL A 191 9.01 9.47 -25.95
C VAL A 191 9.83 9.96 -27.16
N PHE A 192 11.11 9.58 -27.24
CA PHE A 192 12.02 9.94 -28.32
C PHE A 192 12.13 8.87 -29.41
N ASP A 193 11.24 7.87 -29.44
CA ASP A 193 11.20 6.89 -30.52
C ASP A 193 10.87 7.59 -31.84
N LEU A 194 11.74 7.40 -32.83
CA LEU A 194 11.50 7.82 -34.20
C LEU A 194 11.07 6.61 -35.02
N SER A 195 9.82 6.62 -35.44
CA SER A 195 9.25 5.63 -36.36
C SER A 195 8.52 6.39 -37.47
N GLN A 196 9.08 6.29 -38.67
CA GLN A 196 8.57 6.97 -39.85
C GLN A 196 8.36 5.93 -40.94
N ALA A 197 7.16 5.87 -41.51
CA ALA A 197 6.88 5.07 -42.68
C ALA A 197 6.13 5.93 -43.69
N THR A 198 6.56 5.91 -44.95
CA THR A 198 5.88 6.66 -46.01
C THR A 198 4.52 6.05 -46.28
N GLY A 199 3.49 6.90 -46.36
CA GLY A 199 2.13 6.47 -46.70
C GLY A 199 1.98 6.06 -48.17
N ARG A 200 0.73 5.97 -48.62
CA ARG A 200 0.36 5.53 -49.99
C ARG A 200 0.95 6.41 -51.12
N TRP A 201 1.35 7.65 -50.79
CA TRP A 201 1.78 8.67 -51.74
C TRP A 201 3.19 9.16 -51.46
N ILE A 202 4.05 9.18 -52.49
CA ILE A 202 5.44 9.67 -52.43
C ILE A 202 5.53 11.21 -52.41
N LEU A 203 4.39 11.89 -52.48
CA LEU A 203 4.26 13.34 -52.40
C LEU A 203 4.03 13.85 -50.97
N ASP A 204 4.11 12.97 -49.97
CA ASP A 204 4.02 13.38 -48.57
C ASP A 204 5.17 14.37 -48.26
N PRO A 205 4.96 15.46 -47.50
CA PRO A 205 6.00 16.45 -47.20
C PRO A 205 7.20 15.88 -46.43
N TRP A 206 7.15 14.60 -46.07
CA TRP A 206 8.07 13.89 -45.19
C TRP A 206 8.77 12.73 -45.90
N TRP A 207 8.70 12.66 -47.22
CA TRP A 207 9.50 11.72 -48.02
C TRP A 207 11.00 12.10 -47.91
N PRO A 208 11.87 11.25 -47.33
CA PRO A 208 13.25 11.63 -46.97
C PRO A 208 14.24 11.58 -48.14
N LEU A 209 13.80 11.12 -49.33
CA LEU A 209 14.62 11.01 -50.53
C LEU A 209 14.25 12.10 -51.54
N LEU A 210 15.20 12.75 -52.19
CA LEU A 210 14.88 13.78 -53.18
C LEU A 210 14.25 13.21 -54.46
N ARG A 211 13.35 13.97 -55.09
CA ARG A 211 12.77 13.73 -56.43
C ARG A 211 13.62 14.35 -57.55
N GLU A 212 14.94 14.27 -57.41
CA GLU A 212 15.89 14.89 -58.33
C GLU A 212 16.71 13.81 -59.03
N ASN A 213 17.49 14.19 -60.05
CA ASN A 213 18.47 13.31 -60.70
C ASN A 213 17.81 12.09 -61.37
N GLY A 214 16.74 12.31 -62.12
CA GLY A 214 16.01 11.25 -62.83
C GLY A 214 14.99 10.49 -61.97
N TRP A 215 14.92 10.75 -60.66
CA TRP A 215 13.92 10.17 -59.78
C TRP A 215 12.58 10.91 -59.84
N GLN A 216 11.51 10.20 -60.21
CA GLN A 216 10.17 10.77 -60.31
C GLN A 216 9.10 9.84 -59.73
N PRO A 217 8.01 10.38 -59.17
CA PRO A 217 6.91 9.56 -58.70
C PRO A 217 6.11 9.00 -59.89
N VAL A 218 5.85 7.69 -59.88
CA VAL A 218 4.98 7.00 -60.86
C VAL A 218 3.89 6.22 -60.14
N GLY A 219 2.70 6.17 -60.75
CA GLY A 219 1.61 5.31 -60.30
C GLY A 219 1.80 3.89 -60.82
N MET A 220 1.78 2.92 -59.91
CA MET A 220 1.89 1.50 -60.23
C MET A 220 0.51 0.89 -60.49
N THR A 221 0.48 -0.27 -61.17
CA THR A 221 -0.75 -1.00 -61.52
C THR A 221 -1.53 -1.51 -60.31
N ASP A 222 -0.89 -1.60 -59.14
CA ASP A 222 -1.52 -1.93 -57.85
C ASP A 222 -2.16 -0.71 -57.15
N GLY A 223 -2.15 0.47 -57.78
CA GLY A 223 -2.75 1.68 -57.22
C GLY A 223 -1.93 2.33 -56.10
N LEU A 224 -0.66 1.95 -55.96
CA LEU A 224 0.34 2.59 -55.09
C LEU A 224 1.29 3.46 -55.94
N THR A 225 2.07 4.32 -55.29
CA THR A 225 3.12 5.10 -55.97
C THR A 225 4.50 4.54 -55.69
N ALA A 226 5.41 4.66 -56.66
CA ALA A 226 6.82 4.31 -56.55
C ALA A 226 7.69 5.46 -57.05
N LEU A 227 8.86 5.65 -56.44
CA LEU A 227 9.89 6.57 -56.91
C LEU A 227 10.70 5.80 -57.94
N TRP A 228 10.76 6.31 -59.16
CA TRP A 228 11.35 5.61 -60.28
C TRP A 228 12.47 6.43 -60.91
N HIS A 229 13.63 5.80 -61.09
CA HIS A 229 14.73 6.37 -61.84
C HIS A 229 14.62 5.96 -63.31
N GLY A 230 13.94 6.77 -64.11
CA GLY A 230 13.81 6.49 -65.53
C GLY A 230 13.17 7.58 -66.35
N ASN A 231 12.93 7.31 -67.63
CA ASN A 231 12.43 8.33 -68.56
C ASN A 231 10.95 8.11 -68.89
N VAL A 232 10.06 9.01 -68.44
CA VAL A 232 8.60 8.92 -68.68
C VAL A 232 8.26 8.80 -70.16
N SER A 233 9.04 9.42 -71.05
CA SER A 233 8.77 9.39 -72.49
C SER A 233 8.93 7.99 -73.10
N THR A 234 9.53 7.04 -72.37
CA THR A 234 9.73 5.66 -72.81
C THR A 234 8.63 4.71 -72.31
N ILE A 235 7.73 5.17 -71.43
CA ILE A 235 6.62 4.36 -70.93
C ILE A 235 5.64 4.10 -72.08
N THR A 236 5.28 2.83 -72.27
CA THR A 236 4.28 2.41 -73.26
C THR A 236 3.01 1.90 -72.57
N GLY A 237 1.90 2.63 -72.75
CA GLY A 237 0.65 2.36 -72.03
C GLY A 237 0.65 2.86 -70.58
N ASN A 238 -0.19 2.26 -69.73
CA ASN A 238 -0.37 2.70 -68.33
C ASN A 238 0.54 1.98 -67.32
N ASP A 239 1.50 1.16 -67.79
CA ASP A 239 2.37 0.36 -66.94
C ASP A 239 3.81 0.93 -66.95
N PRO A 240 4.25 1.59 -65.86
CA PRO A 240 5.57 2.20 -65.81
C PRO A 240 6.71 1.18 -65.85
N THR A 241 6.45 -0.10 -65.55
CA THR A 241 7.49 -1.15 -65.61
C THR A 241 7.95 -1.48 -67.05
N ARG A 242 7.22 -0.99 -68.06
CA ARG A 242 7.58 -1.08 -69.48
C ARG A 242 8.43 0.09 -69.97
N GLY A 243 8.63 1.11 -69.13
CA GLY A 243 9.56 2.20 -69.38
C GLY A 243 11.02 1.73 -69.30
N ARG A 244 11.94 2.63 -69.64
CA ARG A 244 13.39 2.42 -69.61
C ARG A 244 14.04 3.43 -68.67
N TYR A 245 15.11 3.02 -68.00
CA TYR A 245 15.86 3.96 -67.16
C TYR A 245 16.66 4.95 -68.00
N ASP A 246 16.88 6.13 -67.44
CA ASP A 246 17.74 7.13 -68.05
C ASP A 246 19.20 6.75 -67.80
N ASN A 247 19.94 6.61 -68.89
CA ASN A 247 21.33 6.18 -68.91
C ASN A 247 22.29 7.35 -69.19
N ALA A 248 21.79 8.58 -69.32
CA ALA A 248 22.64 9.76 -69.42
C ALA A 248 23.19 10.16 -68.03
N THR A 249 24.49 10.44 -67.97
CA THR A 249 25.30 10.39 -66.74
C THR A 249 25.09 11.54 -65.75
N ALA A 250 25.17 11.19 -64.46
CA ALA A 250 25.69 11.95 -63.33
C ALA A 250 25.10 13.35 -63.04
N SER A 251 23.91 13.40 -62.45
CA SER A 251 23.52 14.54 -61.63
C SER A 251 23.64 14.16 -60.15
N THR A 252 24.84 14.12 -59.57
CA THR A 252 25.01 14.09 -58.09
C THR A 252 25.22 15.50 -57.53
N ALA A 253 25.12 16.54 -58.36
CA ALA A 253 25.67 17.86 -58.10
C ALA A 253 24.84 18.78 -57.19
N ARG A 254 23.58 18.46 -56.82
CA ARG A 254 22.72 19.37 -56.04
C ARG A 254 22.29 18.92 -54.65
N THR A 255 22.68 17.73 -54.18
CA THR A 255 22.37 17.32 -52.79
C THR A 255 23.10 18.16 -51.72
N TYR A 256 24.05 19.01 -52.11
CA TYR A 256 24.92 19.77 -51.22
C TYR A 256 24.33 21.09 -50.72
N THR A 257 23.34 21.67 -51.41
CA THR A 257 22.90 23.06 -51.16
C THR A 257 21.42 23.22 -50.91
N GLU A 258 20.60 22.17 -51.04
CA GLU A 258 19.15 22.31 -51.01
C GLU A 258 18.60 22.30 -49.56
N PRO A 259 18.05 23.43 -49.05
CA PRO A 259 17.53 23.53 -47.69
C PRO A 259 16.20 22.78 -47.49
N SER A 260 15.59 22.26 -48.55
CA SER A 260 14.23 21.67 -48.52
C SER A 260 14.15 20.21 -48.05
N VAL A 261 15.27 19.49 -47.89
CA VAL A 261 15.27 18.12 -47.33
C VAL A 261 15.39 18.17 -45.82
N ALA A 262 14.33 17.75 -45.12
CA ALA A 262 14.38 17.59 -43.68
C ALA A 262 15.43 16.51 -43.31
N ALA A 263 16.34 16.85 -42.41
CA ALA A 263 17.24 15.86 -41.83
C ALA A 263 16.45 14.96 -40.86
N THR A 264 16.71 13.66 -40.92
CA THR A 264 16.21 12.73 -39.91
C THR A 264 17.08 12.86 -38.66
N ASP A 265 16.46 13.16 -37.52
CA ASP A 265 17.17 13.39 -36.28
C ASP A 265 17.35 12.06 -35.51
N LEU A 266 18.50 11.41 -35.71
CA LEU A 266 18.84 10.16 -35.02
C LEU A 266 19.58 10.39 -33.70
N ARG A 267 19.68 11.65 -33.22
CA ARG A 267 20.40 11.99 -31.98
C ARG A 267 19.85 11.27 -30.74
N PHE A 268 18.57 10.92 -30.77
CA PHE A 268 17.89 10.28 -29.64
C PHE A 268 17.91 8.75 -29.72
N ALA A 269 18.25 8.18 -30.87
CA ALA A 269 18.13 6.76 -31.13
C ALA A 269 19.19 5.95 -30.38
N HIS A 270 18.81 4.77 -29.89
CA HIS A 270 19.75 3.77 -29.38
C HIS A 270 20.29 2.88 -30.49
N TRP A 271 19.42 2.49 -31.42
CA TRP A 271 19.77 1.84 -32.68
C TRP A 271 18.85 2.36 -33.78
N ALA A 272 19.25 2.20 -35.03
CA ALA A 272 18.45 2.65 -36.16
C ALA A 272 18.56 1.73 -37.37
N ASN A 273 17.44 1.49 -38.02
CA ASN A 273 17.40 0.83 -39.31
C ASN A 273 16.55 1.61 -40.32
N VAL A 274 16.89 1.42 -41.58
CA VAL A 274 16.17 1.97 -42.72
C VAL A 274 15.75 0.81 -43.60
N SER A 275 14.53 0.83 -44.09
CA SER A 275 14.05 -0.19 -45.01
C SER A 275 13.19 0.42 -46.09
N PHE A 276 13.16 -0.23 -47.25
CA PHE A 276 12.23 0.09 -48.33
C PHE A 276 12.02 -1.14 -49.20
N ARG A 277 11.01 -1.08 -50.07
CA ARG A 277 10.78 -2.08 -51.10
C ARG A 277 11.27 -1.55 -52.44
N TYR A 278 11.88 -2.42 -53.22
CA TYR A 278 12.31 -2.08 -54.57
C TYR A 278 11.95 -3.16 -55.60
N LEU A 279 11.84 -2.74 -56.86
CA LEU A 279 11.55 -3.57 -58.02
C LEU A 279 12.46 -3.13 -59.17
N GLY A 280 12.81 -4.06 -60.05
CA GLY A 280 13.53 -3.77 -61.29
C GLY A 280 15.05 -3.88 -61.15
N GLY A 281 15.78 -3.22 -62.03
CA GLY A 281 17.21 -3.38 -62.15
C GLY A 281 17.84 -2.65 -63.34
N VAL A 282 19.15 -2.85 -63.48
CA VAL A 282 20.00 -2.29 -64.54
C VAL A 282 20.23 -3.27 -65.68
N SER A 283 20.60 -2.76 -66.86
CA SER A 283 20.84 -3.58 -68.06
C SER A 283 22.22 -4.24 -68.10
N ASP A 284 23.22 -3.66 -67.44
CA ASP A 284 24.60 -4.15 -67.43
C ASP A 284 25.31 -3.86 -66.10
N ALA A 285 26.54 -4.34 -65.98
CA ALA A 285 27.31 -4.32 -64.74
C ALA A 285 27.98 -2.97 -64.43
N GLY A 286 28.01 -2.01 -65.36
CA GLY A 286 28.55 -0.67 -65.10
C GLY A 286 27.54 0.29 -64.47
N ASP A 287 26.29 -0.13 -64.37
CA ASP A 287 25.22 0.63 -63.75
C ASP A 287 24.88 0.06 -62.36
N SER A 288 24.63 0.92 -61.38
CA SER A 288 24.32 0.46 -60.02
C SER A 288 23.49 1.48 -59.24
N LEU A 289 22.68 0.97 -58.30
CA LEU A 289 21.96 1.80 -57.33
C LEU A 289 22.45 1.50 -55.92
N ARG A 290 22.83 2.56 -55.19
CA ARG A 290 23.27 2.49 -53.79
C ARG A 290 22.45 3.45 -52.93
N LEU A 291 22.21 3.06 -51.69
CA LEU A 291 21.73 3.98 -50.66
C LEU A 291 22.94 4.63 -50.00
N GLN A 292 22.92 5.94 -49.85
CA GLN A 292 23.96 6.71 -49.17
C GLN A 292 23.38 7.52 -48.01
N ALA A 293 24.20 7.73 -46.99
CA ALA A 293 23.88 8.61 -45.87
C ALA A 293 24.95 9.70 -45.69
N SER A 294 24.54 10.86 -45.17
CA SER A 294 25.41 11.98 -44.83
C SER A 294 24.97 12.64 -43.53
N THR A 295 25.90 13.22 -42.79
CA THR A 295 25.64 13.86 -41.49
C THR A 295 26.02 15.35 -41.46
N VAL A 296 25.30 16.17 -40.67
CA VAL A 296 25.47 17.64 -40.57
C VAL A 296 26.14 18.09 -39.27
N PRO A 297 26.70 19.32 -39.26
CA PRO A 297 26.97 20.19 -40.44
C PRO A 297 28.35 19.96 -41.09
N PRO A 298 28.48 19.94 -42.46
CA PRO A 298 27.56 20.47 -43.50
C PRO A 298 26.98 19.45 -44.54
N PHE A 299 26.75 18.16 -44.22
CA PHE A 299 26.21 17.14 -45.17
C PHE A 299 27.00 16.98 -46.49
N ASN A 300 28.31 17.19 -46.47
CA ASN A 300 29.16 17.18 -47.67
C ASN A 300 29.85 15.83 -47.93
N VAL A 301 29.89 14.93 -46.95
CA VAL A 301 30.47 13.58 -47.09
C VAL A 301 29.34 12.55 -47.13
N TRP A 302 29.33 11.70 -48.16
CA TRP A 302 28.31 10.68 -48.36
C TRP A 302 28.93 9.29 -48.30
N THR A 303 28.39 8.45 -47.41
CA THR A 303 28.86 7.08 -47.18
C THR A 303 27.92 6.09 -47.82
N ASP A 304 28.45 5.14 -48.61
CA ASP A 304 27.69 4.01 -49.17
C ASP A 304 27.23 3.06 -48.05
N LEU A 305 25.93 2.75 -48.03
CA LEU A 305 25.35 1.80 -47.09
C LEU A 305 25.23 0.42 -47.74
N ALA A 306 25.61 -0.61 -46.98
CA ALA A 306 25.37 -2.00 -47.35
C ALA A 306 24.10 -2.53 -46.69
N PRO A 307 23.24 -3.25 -47.43
CA PRO A 307 22.09 -3.93 -46.85
C PRO A 307 22.54 -5.09 -45.97
N GLU A 308 21.71 -5.47 -44.99
CA GLU A 308 22.01 -6.59 -44.08
C GLU A 308 22.33 -7.87 -44.86
N GLY A 309 23.58 -8.34 -44.80
CA GLY A 309 24.05 -9.56 -45.47
C GLY A 309 24.32 -9.43 -46.98
N GLY A 310 24.42 -8.21 -47.53
CA GLY A 310 24.60 -7.99 -48.98
C GLY A 310 25.71 -7.00 -49.37
N VAL A 311 25.85 -6.80 -50.68
CA VAL A 311 26.78 -5.82 -51.28
C VAL A 311 26.08 -4.45 -51.36
N ALA A 312 26.84 -3.36 -51.30
CA ALA A 312 26.29 -1.99 -51.31
C ALA A 312 25.38 -1.65 -52.51
N ALA A 313 25.60 -2.29 -53.66
CA ALA A 313 24.73 -2.15 -54.83
C ALA A 313 23.52 -3.07 -54.73
N LEU A 314 22.33 -2.53 -55.04
CA LEU A 314 21.10 -3.32 -55.09
C LEU A 314 21.11 -4.29 -56.28
N PRO A 315 20.82 -5.59 -56.06
CA PRO A 315 20.74 -6.56 -57.15
C PRO A 315 19.43 -6.42 -57.93
N ASN A 316 19.43 -6.81 -59.20
CA ASN A 316 18.23 -6.82 -60.03
C ASN A 316 17.16 -7.78 -59.47
N THR A 317 15.89 -7.40 -59.57
CA THR A 317 14.77 -8.25 -59.12
C THR A 317 13.52 -8.09 -59.98
N PRO A 318 12.87 -9.19 -60.40
CA PRO A 318 11.65 -9.15 -61.21
C PRO A 318 10.38 -8.91 -60.40
N ALA A 319 10.47 -8.89 -59.06
CA ALA A 319 9.35 -8.72 -58.15
C ALA A 319 9.73 -7.77 -56.99
N TRP A 320 8.72 -7.20 -56.34
CA TRP A 320 8.96 -6.31 -55.20
C TRP A 320 9.69 -7.02 -54.06
N ARG A 321 10.93 -6.61 -53.81
CA ARG A 321 11.79 -7.12 -52.73
C ARG A 321 11.97 -6.07 -51.64
N SER A 322 11.87 -6.48 -50.39
CA SER A 322 12.22 -5.62 -49.25
C SER A 322 13.72 -5.66 -48.99
N VAL A 323 14.31 -4.50 -48.70
CA VAL A 323 15.70 -4.35 -48.27
C VAL A 323 15.75 -3.59 -46.95
N ARG A 324 16.71 -3.96 -46.09
CA ARG A 324 16.96 -3.32 -44.80
C ARG A 324 18.45 -2.97 -44.67
N TYR A 325 18.71 -1.79 -44.15
CA TYR A 325 20.02 -1.23 -43.86
C TYR A 325 20.12 -0.96 -42.36
N ASN A 326 21.16 -1.47 -41.72
CA ASN A 326 21.49 -1.10 -40.35
C ASN A 326 22.27 0.22 -40.39
N VAL A 327 21.68 1.27 -39.84
CA VAL A 327 22.26 2.63 -39.80
C VAL A 327 22.57 3.06 -38.37
N THR A 328 22.72 2.11 -37.45
CA THR A 328 23.04 2.36 -36.03
C THR A 328 24.35 3.11 -35.85
N ALA A 329 25.29 3.01 -36.80
CA ALA A 329 26.54 3.78 -36.78
C ALA A 329 26.32 5.32 -36.83
N PHE A 330 25.14 5.76 -37.26
CA PHE A 330 24.76 7.19 -37.28
C PHE A 330 23.83 7.58 -36.13
N ALA A 331 23.59 6.68 -35.16
CA ALA A 331 22.86 7.02 -33.94
C ALA A 331 23.65 8.10 -33.16
N GLY A 332 22.96 9.13 -32.69
CA GLY A 332 23.61 10.29 -32.08
C GLY A 332 23.82 11.48 -33.03
N GLU A 333 23.51 11.37 -34.32
CA GLU A 333 23.67 12.44 -35.31
C GLU A 333 22.38 12.77 -36.08
N LYS A 334 22.34 13.93 -36.76
CA LYS A 334 21.31 14.25 -37.75
C LYS A 334 21.77 13.74 -39.12
N VAL A 335 20.92 12.97 -39.79
CA VAL A 335 21.28 12.21 -40.99
C VAL A 335 20.37 12.58 -42.17
N ARG A 336 20.94 12.65 -43.37
CA ARG A 336 20.20 12.68 -44.63
C ARG A 336 20.48 11.42 -45.44
N PHE A 337 19.46 10.91 -46.13
CA PHE A 337 19.57 9.76 -47.01
C PHE A 337 19.43 10.19 -48.47
N ARG A 338 20.15 9.51 -49.38
CA ARG A 338 19.94 9.66 -50.81
C ARG A 338 20.11 8.34 -51.55
N LEU A 339 19.41 8.23 -52.67
CA LEU A 339 19.62 7.15 -53.64
C LEU A 339 20.61 7.64 -54.70
N ASN A 340 21.76 6.96 -54.79
CA ASN A 340 22.80 7.26 -55.77
C ASN A 340 22.75 6.22 -56.89
N PHE A 341 22.23 6.62 -58.05
CA PHE A 341 22.27 5.82 -59.26
C PHE A 341 23.50 6.23 -60.08
N THR A 342 24.41 5.30 -60.31
CA THR A 342 25.62 5.50 -61.13
C THR A 342 25.44 4.73 -62.43
N SER A 343 25.78 5.34 -63.56
CA SER A 343 25.74 4.67 -64.86
C SER A 343 27.00 4.91 -65.69
N ASN A 344 27.34 3.97 -66.56
CA ASN A 344 28.45 4.06 -67.52
C ASN A 344 28.02 4.60 -68.89
N ALA A 345 26.76 5.02 -69.05
CA ALA A 345 26.12 5.47 -70.28
C ALA A 345 26.03 4.43 -71.41
N THR A 346 26.11 3.14 -71.09
CA THR A 346 25.88 2.02 -72.02
C THR A 346 24.73 1.15 -71.52
N GLY A 347 23.87 0.61 -72.39
CA GLY A 347 22.74 -0.26 -71.99
C GLY A 347 21.57 0.44 -71.27
N ASN A 348 20.35 0.42 -71.82
CA ASN A 348 19.17 0.98 -71.13
C ASN A 348 17.87 0.21 -71.40
N SER A 349 17.98 -1.08 -71.73
CA SER A 349 16.85 -1.94 -72.07
C SER A 349 15.99 -2.35 -70.87
N ALA A 350 16.51 -2.24 -69.65
CA ALA A 350 15.78 -2.55 -68.42
C ALA A 350 14.95 -1.35 -67.95
N SER A 351 14.02 -1.62 -67.05
CA SER A 351 13.11 -0.60 -66.52
C SER A 351 13.70 0.26 -65.41
N GLY A 352 14.91 -0.01 -64.93
CA GLY A 352 15.49 0.72 -63.80
C GLY A 352 14.94 0.26 -62.47
N PHE A 353 15.20 1.04 -61.43
CA PHE A 353 14.73 0.74 -60.08
C PHE A 353 13.50 1.58 -59.72
N PHE A 354 12.52 0.90 -59.15
CA PHE A 354 11.36 1.48 -58.49
C PHE A 354 11.52 1.29 -56.99
N VAL A 355 11.29 2.33 -56.19
CA VAL A 355 11.43 2.31 -54.73
C VAL A 355 10.15 2.82 -54.07
N ARG A 356 9.66 2.13 -53.04
CA ARG A 356 8.49 2.56 -52.24
C ARG A 356 8.58 2.04 -50.81
N ASP A 357 7.60 2.40 -49.98
CA ASP A 357 7.48 1.96 -48.59
C ASP A 357 8.76 2.26 -47.78
N PHE A 358 9.32 3.47 -47.95
CA PHE A 358 10.51 3.87 -47.22
C PHE A 358 10.15 4.08 -45.74
N ALA A 359 10.86 3.39 -44.87
CA ALA A 359 10.63 3.41 -43.45
C ALA A 359 11.95 3.55 -42.69
N ILE A 360 11.93 4.37 -41.65
CA ILE A 360 13.00 4.57 -40.68
C ILE A 360 12.45 4.12 -39.34
N ASN A 361 13.17 3.22 -38.67
CA ASN A 361 12.86 2.82 -37.31
C ASN A 361 14.09 3.00 -36.44
N ALA A 362 14.01 3.95 -35.51
CA ALA A 362 15.11 4.38 -34.67
C ALA A 362 14.61 4.58 -33.22
N PRO A 363 14.40 3.48 -32.48
CA PRO A 363 13.92 3.56 -31.10
C PRO A 363 15.00 4.08 -30.15
N SER A 364 14.57 4.80 -29.13
CA SER A 364 15.37 5.24 -28.00
C SER A 364 15.13 4.34 -26.81
N ARG A 365 16.19 3.73 -26.26
CA ARG A 365 16.11 2.81 -25.13
C ARG A 365 17.06 3.27 -24.03
N PHE A 366 16.74 2.88 -22.80
CA PHE A 366 17.65 3.08 -21.68
C PHE A 366 18.85 2.13 -21.81
N VAL A 367 20.04 2.64 -21.55
CA VAL A 367 21.28 1.86 -21.51
C VAL A 367 22.02 2.28 -20.25
N GLY A 368 22.24 1.34 -19.34
CA GLY A 368 22.89 1.64 -18.08
C GLY A 368 22.47 0.68 -16.99
N THR A 369 22.77 1.07 -15.76
CA THR A 369 22.39 0.30 -14.56
C THR A 369 21.03 0.75 -14.07
N ILE A 370 20.13 -0.20 -13.88
CA ILE A 370 18.82 -0.01 -13.25
C ILE A 370 18.92 -0.49 -11.81
N GLU A 371 18.51 0.37 -10.88
CA GLU A 371 18.28 0.02 -9.48
C GLU A 371 16.77 -0.10 -9.25
N SER A 372 16.29 -1.34 -9.21
CA SER A 372 14.87 -1.65 -9.00
C SER A 372 14.56 -1.69 -7.51
N SER A 373 13.48 -1.02 -7.11
CA SER A 373 12.97 -0.94 -5.74
C SER A 373 11.45 -1.11 -5.79
N GLU A 374 10.95 -2.26 -5.35
CA GLU A 374 9.54 -2.62 -5.49
C GLU A 374 8.89 -2.85 -4.13
N SER A 375 7.72 -2.23 -3.92
CA SER A 375 6.88 -2.40 -2.75
C SER A 375 5.44 -2.67 -3.17
N ASP A 376 5.03 -3.94 -3.10
CA ASP A 376 3.72 -4.39 -3.54
C ASP A 376 2.86 -4.80 -2.34
N PHE A 377 1.78 -4.06 -2.11
CA PHE A 377 0.79 -4.32 -1.07
C PHE A 377 -0.46 -4.93 -1.70
N LEU A 378 -0.73 -6.20 -1.42
CA LEU A 378 -1.93 -6.88 -1.88
C LEU A 378 -2.87 -7.16 -0.72
N VAL A 379 -4.11 -6.70 -0.85
CA VAL A 379 -5.21 -6.98 0.08
C VAL A 379 -6.22 -7.85 -0.65
N GLY A 380 -6.33 -9.10 -0.22
CA GLY A 380 -7.12 -10.08 -0.96
C GLY A 380 -6.77 -11.52 -0.68
N THR A 381 -7.35 -12.40 -1.49
CA THR A 381 -7.17 -13.86 -1.42
C THR A 381 -5.98 -14.37 -2.22
N SER A 382 -5.41 -13.52 -3.08
CA SER A 382 -4.24 -13.82 -3.90
C SER A 382 -2.97 -13.83 -3.06
N SER A 383 -1.99 -14.64 -3.47
CA SER A 383 -0.67 -14.72 -2.84
C SER A 383 0.47 -14.89 -3.86
N PHE A 384 1.66 -14.48 -3.45
CA PHE A 384 2.89 -14.74 -4.18
C PHE A 384 3.46 -16.11 -3.83
N GLN A 385 3.83 -16.85 -4.86
CA GLN A 385 4.28 -18.24 -4.78
C GLN A 385 5.46 -18.47 -5.73
N ASP A 386 6.13 -19.62 -5.60
CA ASP A 386 7.17 -20.07 -6.53
C ASP A 386 8.31 -19.06 -6.74
N PHE A 387 8.87 -18.51 -5.65
CA PHE A 387 10.03 -17.61 -5.71
C PHE A 387 11.26 -18.34 -6.23
N ASP A 388 11.81 -17.83 -7.33
CA ASP A 388 13.06 -18.28 -7.92
C ASP A 388 14.01 -17.08 -8.03
N LEU A 389 14.90 -16.92 -7.04
CA LEU A 389 15.73 -15.72 -6.84
C LEU A 389 17.21 -16.08 -6.88
N TYR A 390 17.94 -15.50 -7.83
CA TYR A 390 19.38 -15.74 -8.06
C TYR A 390 20.24 -14.56 -7.65
N THR A 391 19.76 -13.33 -7.88
CA THR A 391 20.59 -12.11 -7.79
C THR A 391 20.08 -11.10 -6.79
N GLY A 392 18.77 -10.86 -6.77
CA GLY A 392 18.11 -9.92 -5.87
C GLY A 392 17.72 -10.54 -4.53
N ARG A 393 17.16 -9.68 -3.67
CA ARG A 393 16.59 -10.07 -2.38
C ARG A 393 15.11 -9.70 -2.37
N ALA A 394 14.27 -10.66 -2.02
CA ALA A 394 12.85 -10.42 -1.80
C ALA A 394 12.49 -10.72 -0.34
N HIS A 395 11.65 -9.86 0.23
CA HIS A 395 11.03 -10.06 1.53
C HIS A 395 9.52 -10.11 1.35
N LEU A 396 8.95 -11.26 1.70
CA LEU A 396 7.52 -11.43 1.82
C LEU A 396 7.12 -11.24 3.28
N LEU A 397 6.09 -10.44 3.52
CA LEU A 397 5.38 -10.31 4.79
C LEU A 397 3.91 -10.70 4.59
N ARG A 398 3.36 -11.49 5.50
CA ARG A 398 1.94 -11.87 5.47
C ARG A 398 1.18 -11.15 6.56
N THR A 399 -0.03 -10.74 6.21
CA THR A 399 -0.99 -10.11 7.13
C THR A 399 -2.33 -10.84 7.03
N PRO A 400 -3.22 -10.72 8.03
CA PRO A 400 -4.56 -11.28 7.91
C PRO A 400 -5.37 -10.70 6.75
N ALA A 401 -4.96 -9.56 6.18
CA ALA A 401 -5.63 -8.91 5.06
C ALA A 401 -5.07 -9.35 3.69
N GLY A 402 -3.82 -9.85 3.62
CA GLY A 402 -3.14 -10.20 2.39
C GLY A 402 -1.61 -10.21 2.56
N GLU A 403 -0.85 -9.87 1.51
CA GLU A 403 0.62 -9.96 1.49
C GLU A 403 1.29 -8.65 1.10
N VAL A 404 2.49 -8.42 1.64
CA VAL A 404 3.38 -7.33 1.24
C VAL A 404 4.67 -7.93 0.71
N LEU A 405 5.02 -7.61 -0.53
CA LEU A 405 6.25 -8.02 -1.17
C LEU A 405 7.17 -6.82 -1.33
N LEU A 406 8.38 -6.95 -0.80
CA LEU A 406 9.46 -5.99 -0.99
C LEU A 406 10.54 -6.66 -1.82
N TYR A 407 10.96 -6.05 -2.92
CA TYR A 407 12.04 -6.57 -3.74
C TYR A 407 13.03 -5.44 -4.09
N GLY A 408 14.31 -5.79 -4.12
CA GLY A 408 15.35 -4.86 -4.56
C GLY A 408 16.47 -5.58 -5.31
N SER A 409 16.90 -4.99 -6.42
CA SER A 409 18.06 -5.45 -7.17
C SER A 409 18.70 -4.34 -8.01
N ALA A 410 19.98 -4.50 -8.35
CA ALA A 410 20.69 -3.63 -9.26
C ALA A 410 21.27 -4.46 -10.40
N TYR A 411 20.99 -4.08 -11.65
CA TYR A 411 21.39 -4.84 -12.83
C TYR A 411 21.54 -3.96 -14.06
N ASN A 412 22.29 -4.44 -15.06
CA ASN A 412 22.39 -3.72 -16.33
C ASN A 412 21.12 -3.97 -17.19
N ALA A 413 20.57 -2.93 -17.81
CA ALA A 413 19.37 -3.01 -18.64
C ALA A 413 19.46 -4.05 -19.78
N SER A 414 20.66 -4.34 -20.29
CA SER A 414 20.91 -5.35 -21.32
C SER A 414 20.88 -6.80 -20.81
N SER A 415 20.99 -7.00 -19.50
CA SER A 415 20.99 -8.30 -18.84
C SER A 415 20.09 -8.27 -17.60
N PRO A 416 18.76 -8.19 -17.76
CA PRO A 416 17.82 -8.17 -16.64
C PRO A 416 17.90 -9.46 -15.81
N PRO A 417 17.56 -9.40 -14.51
CA PRO A 417 17.68 -10.54 -13.62
C PRO A 417 16.72 -11.66 -14.04
N LEU A 418 17.13 -12.89 -13.78
CA LEU A 418 16.28 -14.08 -13.99
C LEU A 418 15.34 -14.34 -12.82
N ASP A 419 15.41 -13.49 -11.79
CA ASP A 419 14.56 -13.54 -10.61
C ASP A 419 13.09 -13.49 -11.01
N SER A 420 12.31 -14.46 -10.52
CA SER A 420 10.90 -14.57 -10.85
C SER A 420 10.05 -15.01 -9.67
N THR A 421 8.78 -14.66 -9.73
CA THR A 421 7.76 -15.15 -8.80
C THR A 421 6.44 -15.31 -9.54
N ARG A 422 5.45 -15.88 -8.86
CA ARG A 422 4.14 -16.16 -9.42
C ARG A 422 3.06 -15.58 -8.54
N LEU A 423 2.22 -14.72 -9.12
CA LEU A 423 0.96 -14.34 -8.50
C LEU A 423 -0.06 -15.45 -8.78
N ARG A 424 -0.73 -15.93 -7.72
CA ARG A 424 -1.89 -16.82 -7.82
C ARG A 424 -3.05 -16.23 -7.02
N GLY A 425 -4.27 -16.47 -7.49
CA GLY A 425 -5.51 -16.18 -6.80
C GLY A 425 -5.69 -17.10 -5.58
N PHE A 426 -6.92 -17.49 -5.29
CA PHE A 426 -7.18 -18.33 -4.13
C PHE A 426 -6.55 -19.73 -4.23
N ASP A 427 -5.63 -20.03 -3.32
CA ASP A 427 -5.06 -21.37 -3.08
C ASP A 427 -5.07 -21.65 -1.57
N ALA A 428 -5.84 -22.63 -1.11
CA ALA A 428 -6.02 -22.90 0.31
C ALA A 428 -4.71 -23.21 1.07
N LEU A 429 -3.69 -23.76 0.41
CA LEU A 429 -2.43 -24.10 1.08
C LEU A 429 -1.52 -22.89 1.29
N GLU A 430 -1.63 -21.86 0.45
CA GLU A 430 -0.78 -20.66 0.47
C GLU A 430 -1.54 -19.38 0.82
N ASN A 431 -2.87 -19.43 0.91
CA ASN A 431 -3.68 -18.27 1.17
C ASN A 431 -3.38 -17.68 2.57
N PRO A 432 -3.08 -16.38 2.68
CA PRO A 432 -2.65 -15.77 3.94
C PRO A 432 -3.73 -15.85 5.02
N GLN A 433 -5.01 -15.69 4.68
CA GLN A 433 -6.11 -15.80 5.65
C GLN A 433 -6.23 -17.22 6.22
N VAL A 434 -6.14 -18.24 5.36
CA VAL A 434 -6.18 -19.65 5.81
C VAL A 434 -4.98 -19.97 6.70
N LEU A 435 -3.79 -19.52 6.34
CA LEU A 435 -2.59 -19.69 7.15
C LEU A 435 -2.68 -18.94 8.49
N PHE A 436 -3.39 -17.81 8.55
CA PHE A 436 -3.66 -17.09 9.80
C PHE A 436 -4.60 -17.85 10.73
N VAL A 437 -5.67 -18.43 10.19
CA VAL A 437 -6.56 -19.31 10.96
C VAL A 437 -5.79 -20.51 11.48
N LEU A 438 -4.94 -21.12 10.64
CA LEU A 438 -4.08 -22.21 11.05
C LEU A 438 -3.13 -21.80 12.18
N LEU A 439 -2.52 -20.60 12.11
CA LEU A 439 -1.69 -20.05 13.18
C LEU A 439 -2.45 -20.01 14.51
N ILE A 440 -3.66 -19.43 14.52
CA ILE A 440 -4.49 -19.32 15.73
C ILE A 440 -4.85 -20.70 16.27
N VAL A 441 -5.33 -21.60 15.40
CA VAL A 441 -5.73 -22.95 15.78
C VAL A 441 -4.54 -23.74 16.31
N ALA A 442 -3.39 -23.72 15.63
CA ALA A 442 -2.19 -24.42 16.07
C ALA A 442 -1.66 -23.86 17.40
N ALA A 443 -1.62 -22.54 17.57
CA ALA A 443 -1.22 -21.92 18.83
C ALA A 443 -2.17 -22.29 19.98
N TYR A 444 -3.48 -22.24 19.74
CA TYR A 444 -4.50 -22.63 20.71
C TYR A 444 -4.39 -24.10 21.08
N LEU A 445 -4.37 -25.01 20.10
CA LEU A 445 -4.25 -26.45 20.32
C LEU A 445 -2.94 -26.79 21.03
N THR A 446 -1.83 -26.17 20.65
CA THR A 446 -0.55 -26.36 21.32
C THR A 446 -0.60 -25.89 22.76
N SER A 447 -1.31 -24.82 23.11
CA SER A 447 -1.48 -24.45 24.52
C SER A 447 -2.43 -25.39 25.27
N TRP A 448 -3.59 -25.67 24.67
CA TRP A 448 -4.66 -26.45 25.29
C TRP A 448 -4.27 -27.91 25.54
N LEU A 449 -3.67 -28.60 24.55
CA LEU A 449 -3.22 -29.99 24.70
C LEU A 449 -2.20 -30.14 25.83
N GLN A 450 -1.32 -29.15 25.99
CA GLN A 450 -0.31 -29.13 27.04
C GLN A 450 -0.92 -29.00 28.43
N ASP A 451 -1.95 -28.16 28.56
CA ASP A 451 -2.73 -28.04 29.79
C ASP A 451 -3.46 -29.35 30.13
N VAL A 452 -4.07 -29.99 29.13
CA VAL A 452 -4.78 -31.28 29.29
C VAL A 452 -3.84 -32.39 29.75
N VAL A 453 -2.66 -32.51 29.14
CA VAL A 453 -1.64 -33.51 29.53
C VAL A 453 -1.21 -33.31 30.98
N PHE A 454 -0.94 -32.06 31.38
CA PHE A 454 -0.58 -31.74 32.76
C PHE A 454 -1.71 -32.03 33.76
N LEU A 455 -2.96 -31.68 33.42
CA LEU A 455 -4.11 -31.96 34.27
C LEU A 455 -4.29 -33.47 34.49
N ARG A 456 -4.12 -34.27 33.43
CA ARG A 456 -4.16 -35.74 33.52
C ARG A 456 -3.05 -36.29 34.43
N PHE A 457 -1.84 -35.74 34.34
CA PHE A 457 -0.74 -36.07 35.26
C PHE A 457 -1.08 -35.72 36.72
N ARG A 458 -1.64 -34.53 36.96
CA ARG A 458 -2.06 -34.09 38.30
C ARG A 458 -3.20 -34.95 38.86
N THR A 459 -4.10 -35.46 38.02
CA THR A 459 -5.18 -36.34 38.49
C THR A 459 -4.68 -37.68 39.01
N ARG A 460 -3.56 -38.20 38.48
CA ARG A 460 -2.94 -39.47 38.94
C ARG A 460 -2.26 -39.38 40.30
N HIS A 461 -2.00 -38.19 40.83
CA HIS A 461 -1.49 -38.04 42.19
C HIS A 461 -2.62 -38.28 43.20
N PRO A 462 -2.37 -39.05 44.29
CA PRO A 462 -3.32 -39.18 45.40
C PRO A 462 -3.73 -37.81 45.93
N MET A 463 -4.98 -37.66 46.42
CA MET A 463 -5.50 -36.35 46.83
C MET A 463 -4.61 -35.65 47.86
N LYS A 464 -3.98 -36.42 48.76
CA LYS A 464 -3.05 -35.95 49.79
C LYS A 464 -1.78 -35.29 49.22
N TYR A 465 -1.32 -35.72 48.05
CA TYR A 465 -0.07 -35.24 47.42
C TYR A 465 -0.30 -34.43 46.14
N ARG A 466 -1.55 -34.15 45.77
CA ARG A 466 -1.90 -33.41 44.54
C ARG A 466 -1.35 -31.98 44.53
N GLY A 467 -1.12 -31.38 45.70
CA GLY A 467 -0.46 -30.07 45.83
C GLY A 467 1.03 -30.06 45.41
N GLY A 468 1.68 -31.22 45.37
CA GLY A 468 3.07 -31.38 44.93
C GLY A 468 3.25 -31.51 43.40
N ALA A 469 2.17 -31.66 42.64
CA ALA A 469 2.23 -31.78 41.18
C ALA A 469 2.46 -30.40 40.52
N VAL A 470 3.72 -30.06 40.24
CA VAL A 470 4.13 -28.77 39.65
C VAL A 470 4.41 -28.92 38.15
N ARG A 471 4.09 -27.88 37.36
CA ARG A 471 4.46 -27.82 35.94
C ARG A 471 5.97 -27.73 35.75
N MET A 472 6.50 -28.46 34.77
CA MET A 472 7.89 -28.32 34.36
C MET A 472 8.10 -26.95 33.69
N LYS A 473 8.77 -26.04 34.39
CA LYS A 473 8.96 -24.65 33.92
C LYS A 473 9.67 -24.54 32.57
N TRP A 474 10.67 -25.38 32.33
CA TRP A 474 11.42 -25.38 31.06
C TRP A 474 10.53 -25.80 29.88
N LEU A 475 9.62 -26.75 30.09
CA LEU A 475 8.71 -27.25 29.07
C LEU A 475 7.69 -26.18 28.66
N SER A 476 7.18 -25.41 29.63
CA SER A 476 6.33 -24.25 29.34
C SER A 476 7.05 -23.18 28.51
N TRP A 477 8.36 -23.02 28.69
CA TRP A 477 9.17 -22.15 27.85
C TRP A 477 9.34 -22.68 26.43
N VAL A 478 9.54 -23.99 26.25
CA VAL A 478 9.62 -24.62 24.93
C VAL A 478 8.31 -24.43 24.16
N VAL A 479 7.17 -24.69 24.79
CA VAL A 479 5.84 -24.49 24.18
C VAL A 479 5.65 -23.03 23.72
N ARG A 480 5.97 -22.07 24.59
CA ARG A 480 5.92 -20.64 24.25
C ARG A 480 6.86 -20.28 23.10
N ALA A 481 8.04 -20.89 23.02
CA ALA A 481 8.98 -20.67 21.93
C ALA A 481 8.41 -21.15 20.59
N PHE A 482 7.74 -22.30 20.54
CA PHE A 482 7.07 -22.77 19.33
C PHE A 482 5.89 -21.87 18.91
N ILE A 483 5.10 -21.36 19.85
CA ILE A 483 4.04 -20.39 19.55
C ILE A 483 4.64 -19.11 18.93
N ILE A 484 5.72 -18.59 19.51
CA ILE A 484 6.45 -17.45 18.94
C ILE A 484 6.96 -17.79 17.53
N LEU A 485 7.47 -19.00 17.34
CA LEU A 485 7.97 -19.45 16.04
C LEU A 485 6.86 -19.51 14.99
N TYR A 486 5.65 -19.99 15.34
CA TYR A 486 4.50 -19.94 14.44
C TYR A 486 4.17 -18.50 14.04
N ILE A 487 4.15 -17.57 15.00
CA ILE A 487 3.88 -16.15 14.74
C ILE A 487 4.93 -15.59 13.77
N VAL A 488 6.22 -15.82 14.05
CA VAL A 488 7.32 -15.33 13.21
C VAL A 488 7.27 -15.92 11.80
N PHE A 489 7.09 -17.24 11.68
CA PHE A 489 7.05 -17.92 10.39
C PHE A 489 5.82 -17.56 9.55
N TYR A 490 4.71 -17.22 10.20
CA TYR A 490 3.53 -16.70 9.53
C TYR A 490 3.77 -15.27 9.02
N PHE A 491 4.07 -14.32 9.91
CA PHE A 491 4.17 -12.89 9.55
C PHE A 491 5.37 -12.58 8.66
N VAL A 492 6.47 -13.31 8.83
CA VAL A 492 7.71 -13.11 8.07
C VAL A 492 8.16 -14.44 7.47
N PRO A 493 7.52 -14.92 6.38
CA PRO A 493 7.93 -16.16 5.71
C PRO A 493 9.37 -16.12 5.21
N SER A 494 9.88 -14.92 4.93
CA SER A 494 11.25 -14.64 4.51
C SER A 494 12.23 -14.47 5.70
N PHE A 495 11.88 -14.95 6.90
CA PHE A 495 12.64 -14.73 8.13
C PHE A 495 14.13 -15.06 7.98
N PHE A 496 14.47 -16.18 7.32
CA PHE A 496 15.86 -16.60 7.14
C PHE A 496 16.67 -15.64 6.26
N VAL A 497 16.03 -14.97 5.31
CA VAL A 497 16.67 -13.97 4.43
C VAL A 497 17.14 -12.75 5.23
N LEU A 498 16.41 -12.35 6.29
CA LEU A 498 16.83 -11.26 7.19
C LEU A 498 18.14 -11.56 7.94
N PHE A 499 18.49 -12.85 8.09
CA PHE A 499 19.73 -13.29 8.76
C PHE A 499 20.81 -13.72 7.76
N GLY A 500 20.68 -13.35 6.48
CA GLY A 500 21.69 -13.60 5.46
C GLY A 500 21.77 -15.06 4.99
N ALA A 501 20.75 -15.88 5.28
CA ALA A 501 20.62 -17.18 4.63
C ALA A 501 20.28 -17.01 3.14
N ALA A 502 20.46 -18.08 2.35
CA ALA A 502 19.95 -18.14 0.99
C ALA A 502 18.44 -17.81 0.96
N ASN A 503 17.92 -17.35 -0.19
CA ASN A 503 16.55 -16.92 -0.47
C ASN A 503 15.49 -18.01 -0.16
N ALA A 504 15.37 -18.39 1.11
CA ALA A 504 14.57 -19.48 1.62
C ALA A 504 13.29 -18.90 2.24
N PHE A 505 12.16 -19.30 1.69
CA PHE A 505 10.84 -18.87 2.11
C PHE A 505 10.10 -20.01 2.79
N ILE A 506 9.39 -19.69 3.86
CA ILE A 506 8.46 -20.60 4.50
C ILE A 506 7.15 -20.57 3.70
N THR A 507 7.08 -21.47 2.73
CA THR A 507 5.87 -21.69 1.94
C THR A 507 4.73 -22.15 2.83
N GLY A 508 3.50 -21.88 2.41
CA GLY A 508 2.28 -22.33 3.08
C GLY A 508 2.27 -23.83 3.36
N PRO A 509 2.60 -24.72 2.41
CA PRO A 509 2.75 -26.16 2.67
C PRO A 509 3.79 -26.49 3.76
N ILE A 510 4.93 -25.78 3.81
CA ILE A 510 5.93 -25.94 4.87
C ILE A 510 5.35 -25.49 6.22
N PHE A 511 4.62 -24.37 6.25
CA PHE A 511 3.97 -23.87 7.46
C PHE A 511 2.87 -24.83 7.98
N TRP A 512 2.08 -25.42 7.08
CA TRP A 512 1.12 -26.48 7.38
C TRP A 512 1.82 -27.70 8.01
N ALA A 513 2.83 -28.24 7.33
CA ALA A 513 3.57 -29.39 7.82
C ALA A 513 4.24 -29.10 9.17
N PHE A 514 4.87 -27.93 9.31
CA PHE A 514 5.54 -27.51 10.53
C PHE A 514 4.56 -27.34 11.70
N SER A 515 3.45 -26.61 11.51
CA SER A 515 2.49 -26.33 12.59
C SER A 515 1.81 -27.62 13.08
N VAL A 516 1.34 -28.47 12.18
CA VAL A 516 0.68 -29.73 12.52
C VAL A 516 1.66 -30.71 13.19
N SER A 517 2.83 -30.94 12.58
CA SER A 517 3.80 -31.91 13.11
C SER A 517 4.36 -31.48 14.46
N SER A 518 4.67 -30.20 14.66
CA SER A 518 5.19 -29.71 15.93
C SER A 518 4.13 -29.69 17.03
N THR A 519 2.85 -29.41 16.72
CA THR A 519 1.75 -29.51 17.69
C THR A 519 1.61 -30.93 18.22
N VAL A 520 1.58 -31.92 17.30
CA VAL A 520 1.49 -33.34 17.65
C VAL A 520 2.75 -33.81 18.38
N GLY A 521 3.93 -33.46 17.86
CA GLY A 521 5.22 -33.85 18.41
C GLY A 521 5.45 -33.31 19.83
N LEU A 522 5.14 -32.03 20.09
CA LEU A 522 5.20 -31.46 21.42
C LEU A 522 4.21 -32.15 22.36
N THR A 523 2.99 -32.41 21.92
CA THR A 523 1.99 -33.11 22.74
C THR A 523 2.46 -34.51 23.12
N PHE A 524 3.00 -35.28 22.18
CA PHE A 524 3.55 -36.60 22.47
C PHE A 524 4.78 -36.54 23.40
N PHE A 525 5.71 -35.62 23.13
CA PHE A 525 6.92 -35.44 23.91
C PHE A 525 6.60 -35.06 25.36
N THR A 526 5.66 -34.14 25.56
CA THR A 526 5.21 -33.68 26.87
C THR A 526 4.47 -34.77 27.62
N TRP A 527 3.60 -35.52 26.95
CA TRP A 527 2.96 -36.72 27.50
C TRP A 527 3.99 -37.74 27.96
N PHE A 528 4.98 -38.08 27.13
CA PHE A 528 6.03 -39.04 27.46
C PHE A 528 6.84 -38.63 28.69
N LEU A 529 7.22 -37.35 28.80
CA LEU A 529 7.95 -36.85 29.97
C LEU A 529 7.14 -36.94 31.26
N TYR A 530 5.86 -36.55 31.22
CA TYR A 530 4.97 -36.65 32.37
C TYR A 530 4.63 -38.09 32.73
N GLU A 531 4.51 -38.99 31.76
CA GLU A 531 4.30 -40.43 31.97
C GLU A 531 5.52 -41.05 32.67
N ARG A 532 6.74 -40.67 32.27
CA ARG A 532 7.98 -41.10 32.95
C ARG A 532 8.04 -40.61 34.39
N GLN A 533 7.57 -39.39 34.67
CA GLN A 533 7.46 -38.86 36.03
C GLN A 533 6.35 -39.52 36.84
N ALA A 534 5.23 -39.90 36.21
CA ALA A 534 4.12 -40.55 36.89
C ALA A 534 4.51 -41.93 37.45
N LYS A 535 5.48 -42.62 36.84
CA LYS A 535 6.04 -43.87 37.37
C LYS A 535 6.82 -43.71 38.67
N LEU A 536 7.23 -42.49 39.02
CA LEU A 536 7.95 -42.18 40.26
C LEU A 536 7.00 -41.78 41.41
N ILE A 537 5.68 -41.83 41.19
CA ILE A 537 4.69 -41.58 42.24
C ILE A 537 4.70 -42.79 43.19
N PRO A 538 4.93 -42.60 44.50
CA PRO A 538 4.88 -43.70 45.47
C PRO A 538 3.50 -44.35 45.49
N PRO A 539 3.39 -45.69 45.51
CA PRO A 539 2.12 -46.36 45.74
C PRO A 539 1.60 -46.02 47.13
N GLU A 540 0.27 -45.91 47.27
CA GLU A 540 -0.40 -45.78 48.56
C GLU A 540 -0.07 -47.04 49.37
N GLU A 541 0.67 -46.88 50.48
CA GLU A 541 1.14 -47.98 51.31
C GLU A 541 -0.02 -48.92 51.64
N ALA A 542 0.16 -50.19 51.28
CA ALA A 542 -0.71 -51.28 51.65
C ALA A 542 -0.89 -51.30 53.18
N ALA A 543 -2.13 -51.53 53.60
CA ALA A 543 -2.56 -51.99 54.92
C ALA A 543 -1.40 -52.45 55.84
N ALA A 544 -0.96 -51.55 56.72
CA ALA A 544 -0.19 -51.93 57.89
C ALA A 544 -1.17 -52.44 58.96
N GLU A 545 -1.28 -53.78 58.98
CA GLU A 545 -1.44 -54.70 60.11
C GLU A 545 -1.96 -54.17 61.47
N GLU A 546 -3.07 -54.79 61.88
CA GLU A 546 -3.42 -55.27 63.22
C GLU A 546 -2.75 -54.63 64.45
N ALA A 547 -3.52 -53.87 65.21
CA ALA A 547 -3.41 -53.82 66.66
C ALA A 547 -4.81 -53.77 67.28
N VAL A 548 -5.25 -54.94 67.71
CA VAL A 548 -6.45 -55.23 68.49
C VAL A 548 -6.43 -54.43 69.79
N ILE A 549 -7.47 -53.63 70.04
CA ILE A 549 -7.68 -52.94 71.31
C ILE A 549 -8.51 -53.87 72.21
N VAL A 550 -7.85 -54.55 73.13
CA VAL A 550 -8.46 -55.17 74.33
C VAL A 550 -8.17 -54.24 75.51
N ALA A 551 -9.22 -53.79 76.19
CA ALA A 551 -9.12 -53.05 77.43
C ALA A 551 -8.69 -53.97 78.59
N PRO A 552 -7.93 -53.46 79.56
CA PRO A 552 -8.41 -53.57 80.93
C PRO A 552 -8.25 -52.29 81.78
N HIS A 553 -8.86 -52.41 82.96
CA HIS A 553 -9.27 -51.45 83.98
C HIS A 553 -8.12 -50.72 84.75
N PRO A 554 -8.50 -49.69 85.55
CA PRO A 554 -7.63 -48.74 86.23
C PRO A 554 -7.12 -49.25 87.57
N ASP A 555 -6.01 -48.68 88.04
CA ASP A 555 -5.64 -48.39 89.43
C ASP A 555 -4.32 -47.58 89.37
N GLU A 556 -4.30 -46.30 89.80
CA GLU A 556 -3.67 -45.84 91.07
C GLU A 556 -2.11 -45.85 90.99
N VAL A 557 -1.29 -44.81 91.27
CA VAL A 557 -1.25 -43.74 92.29
C VAL A 557 -0.24 -42.64 91.86
N THR A 558 -0.48 -41.42 92.38
CA THR A 558 0.29 -40.14 92.52
C THR A 558 1.83 -40.18 92.55
N GLU A 559 2.59 -39.15 92.15
CA GLU A 559 2.89 -37.82 92.79
C GLU A 559 3.70 -36.95 91.77
N ALA A 560 3.80 -35.61 91.75
CA ALA A 560 3.79 -34.56 92.79
C ALA A 560 3.46 -33.14 92.22
N PRO A 561 3.02 -32.17 93.05
CA PRO A 561 3.05 -30.71 92.80
C PRO A 561 4.29 -30.05 93.48
N PRO A 562 4.55 -28.71 93.49
CA PRO A 562 3.80 -27.54 93.01
C PRO A 562 4.63 -26.53 92.13
N PRO A 563 4.01 -25.46 91.58
CA PRO A 563 4.70 -24.46 90.76
C PRO A 563 5.26 -23.26 91.58
N PRO A 564 6.36 -22.62 91.13
CA PRO A 564 6.79 -21.30 91.61
C PRO A 564 6.11 -20.11 90.86
N PRO A 565 6.09 -18.91 91.47
CA PRO A 565 5.26 -17.75 91.08
C PRO A 565 5.86 -16.91 89.93
N PRO A 566 5.14 -15.87 89.43
CA PRO A 566 5.29 -15.37 88.07
C PRO A 566 6.30 -14.22 87.96
N ASP A 567 7.11 -14.28 86.91
CA ASP A 567 7.91 -13.14 86.47
C ASP A 567 7.17 -12.39 85.35
N VAL A 568 6.85 -11.15 85.68
CA VAL A 568 6.25 -10.14 84.82
C VAL A 568 7.33 -9.62 83.89
N GLU A 569 7.22 -9.91 82.58
CA GLU A 569 7.54 -8.99 81.48
C GLU A 569 7.55 -9.72 80.13
N THR A 570 6.43 -9.70 79.41
CA THR A 570 6.39 -9.25 78.01
C THR A 570 4.93 -9.29 77.52
N LEU A 571 4.21 -8.21 77.82
CA LEU A 571 3.04 -7.83 77.05
C LEU A 571 3.50 -7.38 75.65
N LEU A 572 2.62 -7.59 74.66
CA LEU A 572 2.64 -7.20 73.24
C LEU A 572 3.26 -8.19 72.23
N ARG A 573 2.47 -9.19 71.80
CA ARG A 573 2.20 -9.48 70.37
C ARG A 573 0.78 -10.09 70.20
N PRO A 574 -0.16 -9.46 69.46
CA PRO A 574 -1.48 -10.06 69.18
C PRO A 574 -1.37 -11.20 68.16
N GLY A 575 -2.16 -12.25 68.37
CA GLY A 575 -2.09 -13.54 67.64
C GLY A 575 -2.36 -13.46 66.14
N LEU A 576 -1.56 -14.19 65.36
CA LEU A 576 -1.80 -14.45 63.95
C LEU A 576 -2.88 -15.55 63.82
N SER A 577 -4.03 -15.21 63.25
CA SER A 577 -5.03 -16.19 62.81
C SER A 577 -4.67 -16.77 61.44
N THR A 578 -4.80 -18.09 61.25
CA THR A 578 -4.65 -18.77 59.97
C THR A 578 -6.01 -19.02 59.31
N CYS A 579 -6.07 -18.95 57.98
CA CYS A 579 -7.28 -19.18 57.22
C CYS A 579 -7.61 -20.68 57.14
N ALA A 580 -8.80 -21.08 57.60
CA ALA A 580 -9.23 -22.48 57.64
C ALA A 580 -9.52 -23.12 56.26
N HIS A 581 -9.45 -22.34 55.17
CA HIS A 581 -9.62 -22.84 53.80
C HIS A 581 -8.30 -23.06 53.07
N CYS A 582 -7.40 -22.06 53.09
CA CYS A 582 -6.14 -22.13 52.35
C CYS A 582 -4.91 -22.38 53.25
N ALA A 583 -5.11 -22.49 54.57
CA ALA A 583 -4.08 -22.71 55.59
C ALA A 583 -2.93 -21.68 55.59
N LYS A 584 -3.15 -20.49 55.01
CA LYS A 584 -2.18 -19.39 55.02
C LYS A 584 -2.47 -18.44 56.17
N GLU A 585 -1.43 -17.83 56.70
CA GLU A 585 -1.53 -16.77 57.72
C GLU A 585 -2.34 -15.58 57.19
N ILE A 586 -3.15 -14.98 58.07
CA ILE A 586 -3.89 -13.75 57.79
C ILE A 586 -3.06 -12.59 58.36
N ALA A 587 -2.34 -11.89 57.49
CA ALA A 587 -1.42 -10.82 57.87
C ALA A 587 -2.14 -9.58 58.44
N ASP A 588 -3.38 -9.32 58.00
CA ASP A 588 -4.20 -8.20 58.48
C ASP A 588 -5.55 -8.72 59.04
N PRO A 589 -5.85 -8.49 60.33
CA PRO A 589 -7.14 -8.87 60.94
C PRO A 589 -8.37 -8.30 60.20
N ARG A 590 -8.23 -7.21 59.45
CA ARG A 590 -9.32 -6.58 58.67
C ARG A 590 -9.72 -7.38 57.42
N ASP A 591 -8.84 -8.25 56.94
CA ASP A 591 -9.09 -9.17 55.83
C ASP A 591 -9.57 -10.55 56.30
N SER A 592 -9.86 -10.68 57.60
CA SER A 592 -10.39 -11.90 58.21
C SER A 592 -11.92 -11.86 58.29
N LEU A 593 -12.57 -12.94 57.85
CA LEU A 593 -14.00 -13.17 58.07
C LEU A 593 -14.14 -14.32 59.07
N LYS A 594 -14.71 -14.02 60.25
CA LYS A 594 -15.01 -15.02 61.26
C LYS A 594 -16.44 -15.54 61.10
N CYS A 595 -16.57 -16.83 60.85
CA CYS A 595 -17.86 -17.49 60.87
C CYS A 595 -18.36 -17.61 62.32
N LEU A 596 -19.69 -17.64 62.50
CA LEU A 596 -20.34 -17.86 63.80
C LEU A 596 -19.95 -19.19 64.47
N CYS A 597 -19.44 -20.17 63.71
CA CYS A 597 -18.87 -21.41 64.25
C CYS A 597 -17.44 -21.27 64.81
N GLY A 598 -16.88 -20.05 64.78
CA GLY A 598 -15.54 -19.75 65.32
C GLY A 598 -14.40 -19.79 64.31
N GLN A 599 -14.60 -20.34 63.11
CA GLN A 599 -13.57 -20.45 62.07
C GLN A 599 -13.29 -19.12 61.38
N VAL A 600 -12.03 -18.88 61.03
CA VAL A 600 -11.56 -17.64 60.39
C VAL A 600 -11.08 -17.93 58.97
N TYR A 601 -11.50 -17.12 58.01
CA TYR A 601 -11.14 -17.23 56.60
C TYR A 601 -10.58 -15.91 56.07
N HIS A 602 -9.75 -15.93 55.02
CA HIS A 602 -9.54 -14.71 54.22
C HIS A 602 -10.87 -14.29 53.60
N ARG A 603 -11.12 -12.97 53.54
CA ARG A 603 -12.33 -12.41 52.91
C ARG A 603 -12.50 -12.86 51.46
N THR A 604 -11.40 -13.02 50.72
CA THR A 604 -11.37 -13.56 49.35
C THR A 604 -11.75 -15.04 49.30
N CYS A 605 -11.18 -15.87 50.20
CA CYS A 605 -11.54 -17.28 50.30
C CYS A 605 -13.01 -17.48 50.70
N ALA A 606 -13.53 -16.66 51.62
CA ALA A 606 -14.94 -16.71 52.00
C ALA A 606 -15.89 -16.35 50.85
N ALA A 607 -15.51 -15.40 50.00
CA ALA A 607 -16.30 -15.00 48.83
C ALA A 607 -16.38 -16.10 47.76
N GLU A 608 -15.30 -16.88 47.58
CA GLU A 608 -15.27 -18.02 46.67
C GLU A 608 -16.11 -19.20 47.16
N MET A 609 -16.01 -19.53 48.45
CA MET A 609 -16.70 -20.70 49.00
C MET A 609 -18.22 -20.49 49.16
N ARG A 610 -18.67 -19.25 49.45
CA ARG A 610 -20.07 -18.84 49.72
C ARG A 610 -20.73 -19.54 50.93
N THR A 611 -20.31 -20.73 51.33
CA THR A 611 -20.73 -21.46 52.53
C THR A 611 -19.53 -21.95 53.32
N CYS A 612 -19.66 -21.97 54.64
CA CYS A 612 -18.60 -22.44 55.54
C CYS A 612 -18.49 -23.98 55.45
N PRO A 613 -17.33 -24.57 55.11
CA PRO A 613 -17.16 -26.03 55.04
C PRO A 613 -17.44 -26.75 56.37
N ASN A 614 -17.24 -26.07 57.50
CA ASN A 614 -17.36 -26.65 58.84
C ASN A 614 -18.82 -26.67 59.36
N CYS A 615 -19.62 -25.64 59.08
CA CYS A 615 -20.98 -25.52 59.62
C CYS A 615 -22.08 -25.32 58.57
N GLN A 616 -21.71 -25.35 57.29
CA GLN A 616 -22.57 -25.18 56.11
C GLN A 616 -23.39 -23.88 56.04
N ARG A 617 -23.17 -22.95 56.98
CA ARG A 617 -23.82 -21.64 56.99
C ARG A 617 -23.27 -20.76 55.86
N THR A 618 -24.13 -20.00 55.20
CA THR A 618 -23.74 -19.01 54.20
C THR A 618 -22.83 -17.95 54.81
N LEU A 619 -21.70 -17.70 54.15
CA LEU A 619 -20.75 -16.66 54.54
C LEU A 619 -21.16 -15.37 53.82
N GLU A 620 -21.84 -14.48 54.53
CA GLU A 620 -22.15 -13.14 54.03
C GLU A 620 -20.86 -12.32 54.01
N VAL A 621 -20.24 -12.22 52.84
CA VAL A 621 -19.12 -11.29 52.62
C VAL A 621 -19.73 -9.93 52.30
N PRO A 622 -19.56 -8.90 53.14
CA PRO A 622 -19.93 -7.55 52.73
C PRO A 622 -19.08 -7.20 51.51
N ALA A 623 -19.74 -6.85 50.39
CA ALA A 623 -19.08 -6.30 49.21
C ALA A 623 -18.10 -5.19 49.63
N PRO A 624 -16.98 -4.97 48.92
CA PRO A 624 -15.98 -3.99 49.33
C PRO A 624 -16.61 -2.61 49.54
N SER A 625 -16.87 -2.30 50.81
CA SER A 625 -17.20 -0.97 51.30
C SER A 625 -15.90 -0.20 51.39
N ASP A 626 -15.54 0.42 50.28
CA ASP A 626 -14.97 1.77 50.26
C ASP A 626 -15.08 2.35 48.85
N ARG A 627 -16.32 2.54 48.40
CA ARG A 627 -16.61 3.69 47.56
C ARG A 627 -16.98 4.79 48.54
N ARG A 628 -16.00 5.60 48.94
CA ARG A 628 -16.30 6.88 49.58
C ARG A 628 -17.30 7.60 48.69
N MET A 629 -18.44 7.93 49.26
CA MET A 629 -19.48 8.69 48.59
C MET A 629 -19.13 10.15 48.79
N VAL A 630 -18.95 10.88 47.70
CA VAL A 630 -18.67 12.31 47.71
C VAL A 630 -19.90 13.05 47.22
N THR A 631 -20.22 14.16 47.86
CA THR A 631 -21.27 15.07 47.41
C THR A 631 -20.70 15.99 46.34
N THR A 632 -21.34 16.03 45.16
CA THR A 632 -21.01 16.99 44.11
C THR A 632 -22.28 17.67 43.59
N THR A 633 -22.19 18.96 43.31
CA THR A 633 -23.31 19.76 42.82
C THR A 633 -23.47 19.57 41.32
N CYS A 634 -24.69 19.31 40.85
CA CYS A 634 -24.98 19.25 39.43
C CYS A 634 -24.74 20.61 38.77
N SER A 635 -23.93 20.64 37.72
CA SER A 635 -23.62 21.84 36.93
C SER A 635 -24.84 22.43 36.21
N SER A 636 -25.88 21.64 35.95
CA SER A 636 -27.09 22.06 35.21
C SER A 636 -28.23 22.56 36.10
N CYS A 637 -28.56 21.87 37.20
CA CYS A 637 -29.67 22.26 38.08
C CYS A 637 -29.25 22.74 39.49
N GLY A 638 -27.96 22.64 39.85
CA GLY A 638 -27.44 23.03 41.16
C GLY A 638 -27.71 22.03 42.29
N GLU A 639 -28.44 20.94 42.03
CA GLU A 639 -28.79 19.93 43.04
C GLU A 639 -27.57 19.15 43.51
N ILE A 640 -27.46 18.90 44.82
CA ILE A 640 -26.36 18.12 45.40
C ILE A 640 -26.65 16.64 45.19
N GLN A 641 -25.74 15.93 44.52
CA GLN A 641 -25.84 14.50 44.24
C GLN A 641 -24.75 13.75 45.00
N VAL A 642 -25.10 12.59 45.54
CA VAL A 642 -24.17 11.71 46.25
C VAL A 642 -23.67 10.67 45.25
N VAL A 643 -22.42 10.80 44.82
CA VAL A 643 -21.81 9.91 43.82
C VAL A 643 -20.59 9.22 44.41
N ALA A 644 -20.23 8.04 43.89
CA ALA A 644 -18.99 7.38 44.29
C ALA A 644 -17.78 8.24 43.90
N GLU A 645 -16.75 8.32 44.75
CA GLU A 645 -15.50 9.07 44.49
C GLU A 645 -14.81 8.66 43.18
N THR A 646 -15.00 7.41 42.75
CA THR A 646 -14.46 6.86 41.50
C THR A 646 -15.42 6.96 40.30
N ALA A 647 -16.58 7.60 40.44
CA ALA A 647 -17.54 7.73 39.36
C ALA A 647 -17.03 8.76 38.33
N ASP A 648 -17.04 8.39 37.04
CA ASP A 648 -16.76 9.34 35.97
C ASP A 648 -17.94 10.31 35.86
N LEU A 649 -17.73 11.54 36.34
CA LEU A 649 -18.75 12.58 36.33
C LEU A 649 -19.19 12.98 34.91
N MET A 650 -18.36 12.70 33.88
CA MET A 650 -18.71 12.93 32.48
C MET A 650 -19.73 11.91 31.93
N GLN A 651 -19.94 10.80 32.65
CA GLN A 651 -20.87 9.70 32.29
C GLN A 651 -21.96 9.46 33.33
N THR A 652 -21.87 10.15 34.49
CA THR A 652 -22.82 10.02 35.60
C THR A 652 -23.96 11.03 35.43
N ARG A 653 -25.20 10.58 35.55
CA ARG A 653 -26.40 11.43 35.45
C ARG A 653 -26.81 11.98 36.81
N CYS A 654 -27.36 13.19 36.82
CA CYS A 654 -28.08 13.75 37.96
C CYS A 654 -29.46 13.09 38.10
N GLU A 655 -29.80 12.59 39.28
CA GLU A 655 -31.11 11.97 39.54
C GLU A 655 -32.27 12.97 39.43
N ALA A 656 -32.02 14.25 39.71
CA ALA A 656 -33.05 15.29 39.69
C ALA A 656 -33.40 15.79 38.28
N CYS A 657 -32.39 16.10 37.46
CA CYS A 657 -32.61 16.72 36.13
C CYS A 657 -32.24 15.83 34.93
N GLY A 658 -31.58 14.70 35.16
CA GLY A 658 -31.16 13.75 34.12
C GLY A 658 -30.02 14.24 33.21
N ALA A 659 -29.42 15.40 33.48
CA ALA A 659 -28.21 15.89 32.81
C ALA A 659 -26.95 15.21 33.37
N LEU A 660 -25.84 15.29 32.65
CA LEU A 660 -24.55 14.75 33.11
C LEU A 660 -23.97 15.62 34.24
N MET A 661 -23.23 15.00 35.16
CA MET A 661 -22.70 15.65 36.37
C MET A 661 -21.52 16.57 36.08
N LYS A 662 -20.79 16.33 34.98
CA LYS A 662 -19.75 17.20 34.46
C LYS A 662 -19.99 17.42 32.96
N ASP A 663 -20.08 18.69 32.57
CA ASP A 663 -20.35 19.09 31.20
C ASP A 663 -19.05 19.37 30.43
N ILE A 664 -19.16 19.39 29.10
CA ILE A 664 -18.13 19.90 28.19
C ILE A 664 -18.16 21.44 28.15
N GLU A 665 -17.00 22.05 27.88
CA GLU A 665 -16.86 23.51 27.85
C GLU A 665 -17.61 24.08 26.63
N THR A 666 -18.45 25.09 26.85
CA THR A 666 -19.21 25.72 25.76
C THR A 666 -18.32 26.60 24.89
N GLY A 667 -18.60 26.67 23.58
CA GLY A 667 -17.85 27.49 22.62
C GLY A 667 -16.66 26.80 21.96
N TYR A 668 -16.38 25.54 22.31
CA TYR A 668 -15.38 24.71 21.61
C TYR A 668 -16.05 23.70 20.67
N ASN A 669 -15.31 23.29 19.64
CA ASN A 669 -15.71 22.25 18.70
C ASN A 669 -15.14 20.89 19.15
N TYR A 670 -16.02 19.89 19.28
CA TYR A 670 -15.73 18.55 19.80
C TYR A 670 -15.90 17.45 18.75
N LEU A 671 -14.84 16.65 18.59
CA LEU A 671 -14.90 15.35 17.94
C LEU A 671 -15.03 14.26 19.00
N VAL A 672 -16.09 13.46 18.95
CA VAL A 672 -16.34 12.37 19.91
C VAL A 672 -16.14 11.04 19.22
N VAL A 673 -15.08 10.32 19.59
CA VAL A 673 -14.79 8.98 19.04
C VAL A 673 -15.23 7.93 20.05
N ALA A 674 -16.28 7.19 19.72
CA ALA A 674 -16.92 6.23 20.62
C ALA A 674 -17.41 4.99 19.85
N PRO A 675 -17.53 3.80 20.48
CA PRO A 675 -18.18 2.65 19.86
C PRO A 675 -19.66 2.89 19.52
N GLU A 676 -20.35 3.74 20.29
CA GLU A 676 -21.75 4.13 20.10
C GLU A 676 -21.90 5.66 20.35
N ASN A 677 -22.78 6.33 19.59
CA ASN A 677 -22.91 7.80 19.59
C ASN A 677 -23.75 8.37 20.76
N ASP A 678 -24.27 7.51 21.65
CA ASP A 678 -25.18 7.88 22.75
C ASP A 678 -24.62 8.97 23.66
N LEU A 679 -23.33 8.90 24.00
CA LEU A 679 -22.71 9.85 24.93
C LEU A 679 -22.64 11.26 24.34
N ALA A 680 -22.42 11.39 23.03
CA ALA A 680 -22.41 12.70 22.36
C ALA A 680 -23.81 13.33 22.30
N LEU A 681 -24.83 12.51 22.05
CA LEU A 681 -26.24 12.91 22.11
C LEU A 681 -26.62 13.39 23.53
N GLU A 682 -26.09 12.73 24.57
CA GLU A 682 -26.30 13.13 25.96
C GLU A 682 -25.61 14.44 26.34
N TRP A 683 -24.37 14.67 25.90
CA TRP A 683 -23.70 15.98 26.08
C TRP A 683 -24.41 17.11 25.36
N PHE A 684 -24.91 16.85 24.14
CA PHE A 684 -25.72 17.82 23.44
C PHE A 684 -27.01 18.15 24.21
N HIS A 685 -27.67 17.14 24.79
CA HIS A 685 -28.85 17.33 25.63
C HIS A 685 -28.58 18.20 26.86
N SER A 686 -27.47 17.96 27.56
CA SER A 686 -27.14 18.70 28.79
C SER A 686 -26.90 20.18 28.51
N ILE A 687 -26.32 20.51 27.35
CA ILE A 687 -26.19 21.90 26.88
C ILE A 687 -27.57 22.47 26.53
N ALA A 688 -28.35 21.79 25.69
CA ALA A 688 -29.65 22.28 25.21
C ALA A 688 -30.64 22.57 26.36
N LYS A 689 -30.62 21.78 27.44
CA LYS A 689 -31.47 21.99 28.62
C LYS A 689 -31.22 23.30 29.37
N ARG A 690 -30.08 23.96 29.18
CA ARG A 690 -29.75 25.25 29.82
C ARG A 690 -30.40 26.46 29.13
N HIS A 691 -31.47 26.24 28.36
CA HIS A 691 -32.20 27.26 27.60
C HIS A 691 -31.35 27.97 26.52
N VAL A 692 -30.27 27.32 26.07
CA VAL A 692 -29.52 27.75 24.88
C VAL A 692 -30.13 27.12 23.63
N PRO A 693 -30.19 27.84 22.50
CA PRO A 693 -30.66 27.28 21.24
C PRO A 693 -29.84 26.05 20.83
N GLY A 694 -30.52 24.99 20.41
CA GLY A 694 -29.90 23.76 19.92
C GLY A 694 -30.40 23.38 18.53
N LEU A 695 -29.50 22.91 17.67
CA LEU A 695 -29.82 22.29 16.38
C LEU A 695 -29.14 20.92 16.29
N ALA A 696 -29.85 19.87 15.88
CA ALA A 696 -29.25 18.57 15.63
C ALA A 696 -29.65 18.02 14.26
N MET A 697 -28.66 17.51 13.54
CA MET A 697 -28.81 16.76 12.30
C MET A 697 -28.43 15.31 12.57
N SER A 698 -29.31 14.37 12.25
CA SER A 698 -29.06 12.94 12.51
C SER A 698 -29.68 12.07 11.41
N THR A 699 -29.12 10.88 11.19
CA THR A 699 -29.76 9.82 10.39
C THR A 699 -30.94 9.17 11.11
N THR A 700 -31.06 9.38 12.43
CA THR A 700 -32.17 8.88 13.25
C THR A 700 -33.40 9.77 13.10
N PHE A 701 -34.56 9.14 12.90
CA PHE A 701 -35.84 9.84 12.75
C PHE A 701 -36.15 10.78 13.94
N PRO A 702 -36.53 12.06 13.73
CA PRO A 702 -36.65 13.07 14.79
C PRO A 702 -37.56 12.69 15.96
N ASP A 703 -38.68 12.01 15.73
CA ASP A 703 -39.58 11.62 16.83
C ASP A 703 -38.98 10.55 17.75
N LYS A 704 -38.06 9.73 17.24
CA LYS A 704 -37.30 8.80 18.08
C LYS A 704 -36.33 9.56 18.99
N LEU A 705 -35.61 10.54 18.45
CA LEU A 705 -34.70 11.38 19.21
C LEU A 705 -35.41 12.16 20.31
N ARG A 706 -36.61 12.70 20.03
CA ARG A 706 -37.46 13.35 21.04
C ARG A 706 -37.80 12.41 22.19
N LYS A 707 -38.25 11.19 21.89
CA LYS A 707 -38.66 10.21 22.91
C LYS A 707 -37.48 9.67 23.74
N GLN A 708 -36.33 9.45 23.10
CA GLN A 708 -35.20 8.76 23.72
C GLN A 708 -34.27 9.70 24.50
N TYR A 709 -33.98 10.89 23.95
CA TYR A 709 -33.03 11.84 24.55
C TYR A 709 -33.69 13.10 25.09
N GLY A 710 -34.99 13.32 24.81
CA GLY A 710 -35.72 14.47 25.36
C GLY A 710 -35.41 15.79 24.66
N PHE A 711 -35.13 15.77 23.35
CA PHE A 711 -34.87 16.94 22.50
C PHE A 711 -36.11 17.82 22.24
N GLU A 712 -36.88 18.11 23.29
CA GLU A 712 -38.00 19.05 23.27
C GLU A 712 -37.45 20.49 23.20
N GLY A 713 -37.77 21.22 22.12
CA GLY A 713 -37.27 22.59 21.89
C GLY A 713 -36.00 22.70 21.04
N VAL A 714 -35.43 21.58 20.57
CA VAL A 714 -34.28 21.54 19.63
C VAL A 714 -34.77 21.58 18.18
N ASP A 715 -34.05 22.28 17.31
CA ASP A 715 -34.28 22.24 15.88
C ASP A 715 -33.70 20.96 15.26
N LEU A 716 -34.56 19.98 14.96
CA LEU A 716 -34.17 18.64 14.49
C LEU A 716 -34.29 18.52 12.97
N TYR A 717 -33.20 18.15 12.32
CA TYR A 717 -33.13 17.82 10.89
C TYR A 717 -32.82 16.34 10.70
N TRP A 718 -33.53 15.72 9.76
CA TRP A 718 -33.34 14.32 9.40
C TRP A 718 -32.50 14.19 8.13
N LEU A 719 -31.38 13.47 8.21
CA LEU A 719 -30.55 13.15 7.05
C LEU A 719 -31.14 11.93 6.33
N THR A 720 -31.88 12.17 5.24
CA THR A 720 -32.53 11.10 4.47
C THR A 720 -32.69 11.48 2.99
N ASP A 721 -32.59 10.49 2.11
CA ASP A 721 -32.88 10.59 0.68
C ASP A 721 -34.32 10.18 0.31
N THR A 722 -35.09 9.65 1.26
CA THR A 722 -36.43 9.06 1.01
C THR A 722 -37.60 10.02 1.18
N GLU A 723 -37.46 11.12 1.91
CA GLU A 723 -38.54 12.07 2.18
C GLU A 723 -38.15 13.52 1.91
N THR A 724 -39.05 14.28 1.28
CA THR A 724 -38.92 15.73 1.08
C THR A 724 -39.75 16.50 2.12
N SER A 725 -39.51 16.25 3.41
CA SER A 725 -40.11 17.06 4.47
C SER A 725 -39.34 18.38 4.67
N PRO A 726 -39.94 19.46 5.20
CA PRO A 726 -39.26 20.75 5.39
C PRO A 726 -38.03 20.71 6.31
N LYS A 727 -37.88 19.64 7.11
CA LYS A 727 -36.72 19.38 7.97
C LYS A 727 -36.01 18.06 7.63
N ALA A 728 -36.20 17.56 6.41
CA ALA A 728 -35.37 16.53 5.84
C ALA A 728 -34.30 17.18 4.96
N ILE A 729 -33.06 16.71 5.06
CA ILE A 729 -31.94 17.16 4.24
C ILE A 729 -31.44 15.96 3.45
N ASP A 730 -31.38 16.13 2.13
CA ASP A 730 -30.76 15.13 1.25
C ASP A 730 -29.25 15.05 1.57
N PRO A 731 -28.74 13.89 1.99
CA PRO A 731 -27.33 13.67 2.30
C PRO A 731 -26.39 14.05 1.16
N LYS A 732 -26.83 14.04 -0.11
CA LYS A 732 -26.00 14.41 -1.27
C LYS A 732 -25.90 15.92 -1.49
N ARG A 733 -26.71 16.71 -0.80
CA ARG A 733 -26.82 18.17 -0.96
C ARG A 733 -26.14 18.95 0.16
N ILE A 734 -25.01 18.43 0.64
CA ILE A 734 -24.26 18.99 1.79
C ILE A 734 -23.85 20.47 1.61
N ASP A 735 -23.43 20.88 0.41
CA ASP A 735 -22.95 22.24 0.15
C ASP A 735 -24.06 23.30 0.13
N PHE A 736 -25.30 22.89 -0.08
CA PHE A 736 -26.43 23.81 -0.21
C PHE A 736 -27.37 23.73 0.97
N GLU A 737 -28.12 22.63 1.13
CA GLU A 737 -29.19 22.54 2.12
C GLU A 737 -28.62 22.46 3.54
N MET A 738 -27.61 21.60 3.73
CA MET A 738 -26.99 21.40 5.04
C MET A 738 -26.19 22.62 5.51
N MET A 739 -25.29 23.15 4.65
CA MET A 739 -24.58 24.39 4.98
C MET A 739 -25.50 25.57 5.23
N ARG A 740 -26.60 25.70 4.48
CA ARG A 740 -27.57 26.79 4.69
C ARG A 740 -28.26 26.66 6.04
N ALA A 741 -28.71 25.46 6.41
CA ALA A 741 -29.35 25.22 7.70
C ALA A 741 -28.38 25.49 8.87
N LEU A 742 -27.17 24.93 8.82
CA LEU A 742 -26.14 25.13 9.83
C LEU A 742 -25.72 26.61 9.96
N SER A 743 -25.38 27.25 8.85
CA SER A 743 -24.92 28.65 8.86
C SER A 743 -26.01 29.64 9.29
N ASN A 744 -27.27 29.42 8.92
CA ASN A 744 -28.37 30.28 9.35
C ASN A 744 -28.62 30.16 10.85
N PHE A 745 -28.52 28.96 11.42
CA PHE A 745 -28.63 28.75 12.86
C PHE A 745 -27.48 29.44 13.59
N ILE A 746 -26.23 29.10 13.24
CA ILE A 746 -25.01 29.60 13.90
C ILE A 746 -24.95 31.14 13.87
N LYS A 747 -25.30 31.77 12.75
CA LYS A 747 -25.28 33.24 12.63
C LYS A 747 -26.40 33.94 13.39
N LYS A 748 -27.53 33.26 13.61
CA LYS A 748 -28.70 33.83 14.30
C LYS A 748 -28.56 33.77 15.82
N THR A 749 -27.77 32.84 16.34
CA THR A 749 -27.62 32.58 17.76
C THR A 749 -26.26 33.08 18.25
N LYS A 750 -26.21 33.90 19.31
CA LYS A 750 -24.97 34.20 20.04
C LYS A 750 -24.82 33.16 21.14
N GLY A 751 -23.97 32.15 20.91
CA GLY A 751 -23.96 30.93 21.72
C GLY A 751 -25.06 29.93 21.35
N GLY A 752 -24.84 28.66 21.67
CA GLY A 752 -25.76 27.56 21.31
C GLY A 752 -25.01 26.24 21.14
N ALA A 753 -25.72 25.19 20.74
CA ALA A 753 -25.12 23.91 20.41
C ALA A 753 -25.59 23.39 19.06
N VAL A 754 -24.67 22.79 18.30
CA VAL A 754 -24.95 22.09 17.05
C VAL A 754 -24.43 20.66 17.14
N LEU A 755 -25.27 19.68 16.81
CA LEU A 755 -24.89 18.28 16.70
C LEU A 755 -25.01 17.80 15.25
N LEU A 756 -23.98 17.15 14.75
CA LEU A 756 -24.01 16.46 13.45
C LEU A 756 -23.71 14.97 13.64
N ASP A 757 -24.76 14.17 13.74
CA ASP A 757 -24.73 12.73 13.92
C ASP A 757 -24.94 11.99 12.58
N GLY A 758 -24.07 11.04 12.26
CA GLY A 758 -24.03 10.36 10.95
C GLY A 758 -23.00 10.92 9.97
N LEU A 759 -21.85 11.38 10.48
CA LEU A 759 -20.72 11.81 9.65
C LEU A 759 -20.28 10.70 8.67
N GLU A 760 -20.29 9.45 9.14
CA GLU A 760 -19.93 8.27 8.37
C GLU A 760 -20.84 8.11 7.15
N TYR A 761 -22.15 8.31 7.34
CA TYR A 761 -23.12 8.25 6.27
C TYR A 761 -22.89 9.36 5.23
N LEU A 762 -22.56 10.57 5.69
CA LEU A 762 -22.23 11.68 4.80
C LEU A 762 -20.96 11.41 3.98
N ILE A 763 -19.94 10.79 4.58
CA ILE A 763 -18.68 10.44 3.92
C ILE A 763 -18.93 9.39 2.82
N VAL A 764 -19.72 8.36 3.13
CA VAL A 764 -20.11 7.33 2.16
C VAL A 764 -20.84 7.94 0.94
N GLU A 765 -21.72 8.92 1.16
CA GLU A 765 -22.50 9.53 0.07
C GLU A 765 -21.75 10.63 -0.72
N ASN A 766 -20.72 11.29 -0.15
CA ASN A 766 -20.15 12.52 -0.73
C ASN A 766 -18.62 12.58 -0.91
N SER A 767 -17.88 11.55 -0.48
CA SER A 767 -16.41 11.55 -0.29
C SER A 767 -15.93 12.28 0.97
N PHE A 768 -14.85 11.77 1.56
CA PHE A 768 -14.26 12.31 2.79
C PHE A 768 -13.81 13.77 2.63
N GLU A 769 -13.19 14.12 1.51
CA GLU A 769 -12.64 15.47 1.28
C GLU A 769 -13.75 16.53 1.25
N ARG A 770 -14.91 16.18 0.69
CA ARG A 770 -16.04 17.09 0.58
C ARG A 770 -16.68 17.33 1.94
N VAL A 771 -16.86 16.25 2.72
CA VAL A 771 -17.33 16.34 4.11
C VAL A 771 -16.34 17.08 5.00
N LEU A 772 -15.03 16.83 4.86
CA LEU A 772 -14.00 17.54 5.61
C LEU A 772 -14.01 19.05 5.33
N LYS A 773 -14.15 19.47 4.06
CA LYS A 773 -14.30 20.90 3.69
C LYS A 773 -15.54 21.54 4.31
N LEU A 774 -16.63 20.79 4.41
CA LEU A 774 -17.84 21.23 5.07
C LEU A 774 -17.62 21.39 6.58
N ILE A 775 -17.07 20.37 7.25
CA ILE A 775 -16.75 20.41 8.68
C ILE A 775 -15.85 21.60 9.00
N LYS A 776 -14.81 21.85 8.20
CA LYS A 776 -13.94 23.04 8.30
C LYS A 776 -14.75 24.35 8.34
N LYS A 777 -15.62 24.56 7.35
CA LYS A 777 -16.45 25.76 7.27
C LYS A 777 -17.40 25.90 8.46
N VAL A 778 -17.95 24.79 8.95
CA VAL A 778 -18.86 24.79 10.11
C VAL A 778 -18.09 25.08 11.39
N ASN A 779 -16.91 24.49 11.58
CA ASN A 779 -16.01 24.77 12.71
C ASN A 779 -15.63 26.25 12.76
N ASP A 780 -15.19 26.82 11.64
CA ASP A 780 -14.84 28.24 11.55
C ASP A 780 -16.02 29.14 11.96
N LEU A 781 -17.23 28.83 11.47
CA LEU A 781 -18.44 29.57 11.83
C LEU A 781 -18.81 29.38 13.31
N ALA A 782 -18.73 28.16 13.83
CA ALA A 782 -19.09 27.82 15.20
C ALA A 782 -18.16 28.55 16.20
N SER A 783 -16.85 28.53 15.96
CA SER A 783 -15.86 29.22 16.79
C SER A 783 -16.06 30.74 16.80
N VAL A 784 -16.42 31.36 15.66
CA VAL A 784 -16.67 32.81 15.58
C VAL A 784 -17.91 33.24 16.36
N HIS A 785 -18.92 32.38 16.47
CA HIS A 785 -20.21 32.69 17.10
C HIS A 785 -20.38 32.07 18.50
N GLU A 786 -19.30 31.52 19.09
CA GLU A 786 -19.28 30.84 20.39
C GLU A 786 -20.29 29.67 20.48
N VAL A 787 -20.57 29.02 19.35
CA VAL A 787 -21.47 27.86 19.28
C VAL A 787 -20.65 26.59 19.49
N THR A 788 -21.10 25.71 20.37
CA THR A 788 -20.47 24.39 20.57
C THR A 788 -20.88 23.46 19.44
N PHE A 789 -19.93 23.03 18.61
CA PHE A 789 -20.19 22.03 17.58
C PHE A 789 -19.73 20.64 18.03
N ILE A 790 -20.59 19.64 17.95
CA ILE A 790 -20.33 18.27 18.40
C ILE A 790 -20.53 17.33 17.22
N VAL A 791 -19.50 16.51 16.95
CA VAL A 791 -19.54 15.49 15.89
C VAL A 791 -19.12 14.14 16.45
N PRO A 792 -20.07 13.22 16.67
CA PRO A 792 -19.73 11.83 16.99
C PRO A 792 -19.26 11.06 15.76
N VAL A 793 -18.28 10.17 15.99
CA VAL A 793 -17.75 9.23 15.00
C VAL A 793 -17.56 7.86 15.66
N THR A 794 -18.08 6.83 15.01
CA THR A 794 -17.97 5.44 15.44
C THR A 794 -16.51 4.99 15.38
N ALA A 795 -15.98 4.48 16.50
CA ALA A 795 -14.60 4.02 16.57
C ALA A 795 -14.33 2.89 15.56
N GLY A 796 -13.35 3.09 14.67
CA GLY A 796 -12.98 2.13 13.63
C GLY A 796 -13.76 2.25 12.31
N SER A 797 -14.65 3.24 12.18
CA SER A 797 -15.40 3.49 10.93
C SER A 797 -14.62 4.26 9.85
N LEU A 798 -13.60 5.03 10.24
CA LEU A 798 -12.75 5.83 9.34
C LEU A 798 -11.32 5.29 9.31
N GLY A 799 -10.61 5.51 8.20
CA GLY A 799 -9.19 5.18 8.08
C GLY A 799 -8.32 5.98 9.06
N SER A 800 -7.12 5.49 9.37
CA SER A 800 -6.19 6.18 10.30
C SER A 800 -5.83 7.58 9.84
N ASP A 801 -5.67 7.76 8.53
CA ASP A 801 -5.25 9.03 7.93
C ASP A 801 -6.42 10.03 7.88
N GLU A 802 -7.61 9.56 7.51
CA GLU A 802 -8.86 10.34 7.55
C GLU A 802 -9.17 10.80 8.96
N LEU A 803 -9.08 9.90 9.95
CA LEU A 803 -9.28 10.24 11.36
C LEU A 803 -8.22 11.23 11.85
N THR A 804 -6.97 11.11 11.40
CA THR A 804 -5.89 12.06 11.74
C THR A 804 -6.15 13.44 11.16
N LEU A 805 -6.63 13.52 9.92
CA LEU A 805 -7.01 14.79 9.31
C LEU A 805 -8.20 15.41 10.04
N LEU A 806 -9.23 14.61 10.35
CA LEU A 806 -10.42 15.07 11.06
C LEU A 806 -10.07 15.58 12.47
N ARG A 807 -9.21 14.88 13.22
CA ARG A 807 -8.74 15.30 14.55
C ARG A 807 -8.09 16.67 14.57
N LYS A 808 -7.41 17.08 13.48
CA LYS A 808 -6.75 18.39 13.38
C LYS A 808 -7.73 19.55 13.23
N GLU A 809 -8.97 19.28 12.85
CA GLU A 809 -9.96 20.33 12.59
C GLU A 809 -10.79 20.70 13.82
N PHE A 810 -10.76 19.92 14.90
CA PHE A 810 -11.54 20.16 16.12
C PHE A 810 -10.66 20.66 17.26
N ASP A 811 -11.21 21.52 18.11
CA ASP A 811 -10.50 22.07 19.27
C ASP A 811 -10.21 21.00 20.33
N ARG A 812 -11.14 20.05 20.48
CA ARG A 812 -11.08 18.97 21.48
C ARG A 812 -11.50 17.65 20.86
N VAL A 813 -10.72 16.60 21.14
CA VAL A 813 -11.04 15.22 20.74
C VAL A 813 -11.26 14.41 22.01
N ILE A 814 -12.42 13.74 22.11
CA ILE A 814 -12.77 12.88 23.23
C ILE A 814 -12.85 11.44 22.72
N GLU A 815 -12.00 10.58 23.26
CA GLU A 815 -12.03 9.14 22.99
C GLU A 815 -12.65 8.42 24.20
N THR A 816 -13.71 7.65 23.98
CA THR A 816 -14.36 6.86 25.04
C THR A 816 -14.50 5.40 24.62
N SER A 817 -14.28 4.49 25.57
CA SER A 817 -14.47 3.03 25.39
C SER A 817 -15.74 2.51 26.08
N GLY A 818 -16.52 3.39 26.72
CA GLY A 818 -17.67 3.02 27.55
C GLY A 818 -19.03 3.31 26.91
N ARG A 819 -20.03 2.49 27.26
CA ARG A 819 -21.46 2.78 27.06
C ARG A 819 -21.96 3.74 28.14
N ALA A 820 -22.89 4.63 27.79
CA ALA A 820 -23.66 5.37 28.80
C ALA A 820 -24.39 4.39 29.73
N SER A 821 -24.44 4.69 31.04
CA SER A 821 -25.20 3.86 31.99
C SER A 821 -26.69 3.88 31.64
N PRO A 822 -27.41 2.75 31.67
CA PRO A 822 -28.83 2.69 31.32
C PRO A 822 -29.67 3.58 32.23
N LEU A 823 -30.73 4.15 31.66
CA LEU A 823 -31.70 5.00 32.36
C LEU A 823 -32.22 4.33 33.64
N PRO A 824 -32.22 5.00 34.80
CA PRO A 824 -33.06 4.56 35.90
C PRO A 824 -34.53 4.69 35.51
N PRO A 825 -35.39 3.71 35.85
CA PRO A 825 -36.81 3.79 35.58
C PRO A 825 -37.40 5.00 36.31
N ARG A 826 -38.22 5.80 35.61
CA ARG A 826 -39.01 6.86 36.27
C ARG A 826 -40.05 6.21 37.20
N PRO A 827 -40.33 6.81 38.38
CA PRO A 827 -41.50 6.45 39.17
C PRO A 827 -42.81 6.77 38.42
#